data_AF-A0A851NB28-F1
#
_entry.id   AF-A0A851NB28-F1
#
_cell.length_a   1.000
_cell.length_b   1.000
_cell.length_c   1.000
_cell.angle_alpha   90.00
_cell.angle_beta   90.00
_cell.angle_gamma   90.00
#
_symmetry.space_group_name_H-M   'P 1'
#
loop_
_entity.id
_entity.type
_entity.pdbx_description
1 polymer ?
#
loop_
_entity_poly.entity_id
_entity_poly.type
_entity_poly.pdbx_seq_one_letter_code
_entity_poly.pdbx_strand_id
1 'polypeptide(L)'
;EAVLKEFRPAEVGEAFGPTWTTCWFKVELSIPPEWEGREVHFIWESDGECMVWRDAQPVQGLTTEGEKTSYILTRSLKESEPHSLTLYVEMACTGLFGAGKGSMIAPPDPDRKVALNKAELAIFNRDAYELLVDLEILLNMAQHLGEENQRSFQALYTANQMVNVCDVMDPSTFPAARDLAAAFFSQRNGESQHTIHAMGHCHIDSAWLWPYEETIHKCARSWVTVVSLMEHNPELTFACSQAQQFEWVRTWYPGLYTRIQDFVAKGQFIPVGGTWVEMDGNLPSGESMVRQFLQGQKFFQEQFGRICSEFWLPDTFGYSAQLPQLMRGCGIQRFLTQKLSWNLVNAFPHHTFFWEGIDGSQVLTHFPPGDSYGMHAVVEEVLKTAKNNKDKGRVNHSAFLFGFGDGGGGPTQKMLDRMKRMSDTDGLPRVQMSTPDQLFSVLEKESSQLCTWVGELFLELHNGTYTTQAQIKKGNRECERMLHDVEVLSTLAVAQDSVFQYPASQLQQLWRLLLLNQFHDVLPGSCIQLVVEDALQYYTEIRRTAARLQEEAVQSLCRDLLQPKAGSTESTLVLNTLPWERTEVISRPEPDGTETLALVTVPSMGYALVREPLLPSHPVSVMKQEDGSITMENGVIAVCLDMMGHVTSLRLLDSEREAVPDGCYANQFALFDDVPLYWDAWDVMDYHLETRKPVTTLLKPLEIILAGGLRGSVRFSLKVGKSSTLTQEIILDASCPFLRFQTQVEWKEAHKFLKVEFPVQVRSTNATYEIQFGHLQRPTHWNTSWDWARFEVWAHKWLDLSEHGFGVALLNDCKYGASAHRNVLNLSL
;
A
#
# COMPACT_ATOMS: atom_id res chain seq x y z
N GLU A 1 -19.16 4.05 27.43
CA GLU A 1 -19.04 5.47 27.86
C GLU A 1 -20.18 6.36 27.39
N ALA A 2 -20.53 6.34 26.10
CA ALA A 2 -21.59 7.18 25.54
C ALA A 2 -22.95 7.08 26.25
N VAL A 3 -23.38 5.88 26.64
CA VAL A 3 -24.68 5.66 27.33
C VAL A 3 -24.81 6.36 28.68
N LEU A 4 -23.70 6.80 29.29
CA LEU A 4 -23.66 7.52 30.56
C LEU A 4 -23.71 9.05 30.39
N LYS A 5 -23.71 9.54 29.14
CA LYS A 5 -23.74 10.97 28.85
C LYS A 5 -25.18 11.50 28.83
N GLU A 6 -25.32 12.82 28.95
CA GLU A 6 -26.60 13.50 28.77
C GLU A 6 -26.90 13.64 27.27
N PHE A 7 -28.14 13.32 26.89
CA PHE A 7 -28.63 13.45 25.51
C PHE A 7 -29.60 14.62 25.43
N ARG A 8 -29.56 15.34 24.30
CA ARG A 8 -30.56 16.36 23.95
C ARG A 8 -31.43 15.87 22.79
N PRO A 9 -32.64 16.42 22.60
CA PRO A 9 -33.43 16.18 21.40
C PRO A 9 -32.66 16.53 20.12
N ALA A 10 -32.87 15.73 19.08
CA ALA A 10 -32.35 15.93 17.73
C ALA A 10 -33.49 15.69 16.72
N GLU A 11 -33.47 16.41 15.61
CA GLU A 11 -34.51 16.32 14.56
C GLU A 11 -33.90 15.94 13.21
N VAL A 12 -34.69 15.27 12.37
CA VAL A 12 -34.32 15.02 10.98
C VAL A 12 -34.17 16.37 10.25
N GLY A 13 -33.06 16.53 9.53
CA GLY A 13 -32.61 17.76 8.90
C GLY A 13 -31.56 18.53 9.71
N GLU A 14 -31.31 18.15 10.98
CA GLU A 14 -30.24 18.75 11.78
C GLU A 14 -28.85 18.31 11.28
N ALA A 15 -27.89 19.24 11.31
CA ALA A 15 -26.52 19.02 10.86
C ALA A 15 -25.52 19.00 12.03
N PHE A 16 -24.65 17.99 12.04
CA PHE A 16 -23.68 17.68 13.08
C PHE A 16 -22.25 17.77 12.54
N GLY A 17 -21.27 18.00 13.41
CA GLY A 17 -19.88 18.15 13.02
C GLY A 17 -19.09 18.95 14.07
N PRO A 18 -17.86 19.39 13.76
CA PRO A 18 -17.19 19.33 12.44
C PRO A 18 -16.71 17.92 12.03
N THR A 19 -16.03 17.84 10.89
CA THR A 19 -15.37 16.63 10.38
C THR A 19 -14.59 15.88 11.46
N TRP A 20 -14.64 14.56 11.43
CA TRP A 20 -14.03 13.65 12.42
C TRP A 20 -14.69 13.65 13.81
N THR A 21 -15.75 14.45 14.02
CA THR A 21 -16.55 14.36 15.25
C THR A 21 -17.42 13.10 15.22
N THR A 22 -17.50 12.41 16.36
CA THR A 22 -18.46 11.31 16.55
C THR A 22 -19.66 11.81 17.36
N CYS A 23 -20.86 11.63 16.82
CA CYS A 23 -22.13 11.96 17.46
C CYS A 23 -22.85 10.67 17.89
N TRP A 24 -23.43 10.68 19.09
CA TRP A 24 -24.19 9.55 19.62
C TRP A 24 -25.66 9.92 19.76
N PHE A 25 -26.53 9.11 19.16
CA PHE A 25 -27.97 9.25 19.23
C PHE A 25 -28.55 8.12 20.06
N LYS A 26 -29.34 8.45 21.08
CA LYS A 26 -30.21 7.50 21.76
C LYS A 26 -31.56 7.51 21.06
N VAL A 27 -31.96 6.38 20.48
CA VAL A 27 -33.18 6.25 19.68
C VAL A 27 -34.17 5.38 20.44
N GLU A 28 -35.29 5.97 20.84
CA GLU A 28 -36.39 5.27 21.49
C GLU A 28 -37.49 4.99 20.46
N LEU A 29 -37.65 3.71 20.11
CA LEU A 29 -38.54 3.22 19.08
C LEU A 29 -39.83 2.68 19.70
N SER A 30 -40.96 2.97 19.07
CA SER A 30 -42.27 2.41 19.39
C SER A 30 -42.87 1.78 18.13
N ILE A 31 -42.86 0.46 18.05
CA ILE A 31 -43.40 -0.32 16.93
C ILE A 31 -44.93 -0.45 17.11
N PRO A 32 -45.74 -0.08 16.11
CA PRO A 32 -47.19 -0.21 16.19
C PRO A 32 -47.66 -1.68 16.30
N PRO A 33 -48.60 -2.02 17.20
CA PRO A 33 -49.12 -3.40 17.33
C PRO A 33 -49.75 -3.96 16.06
N GLU A 34 -50.32 -3.11 15.21
CA GLU A 34 -50.90 -3.50 13.92
C GLU A 34 -49.89 -4.05 12.90
N TRP A 35 -48.59 -3.96 13.19
CA TRP A 35 -47.52 -4.52 12.35
C TRP A 35 -47.17 -5.97 12.72
N GLU A 36 -47.95 -6.61 13.60
CA GLU A 36 -47.77 -8.02 13.93
C GLU A 36 -47.74 -8.91 12.67
N GLY A 37 -46.81 -9.87 12.66
CA GLY A 37 -46.55 -10.76 11.53
C GLY A 37 -45.74 -10.13 10.40
N ARG A 38 -45.46 -8.82 10.43
CA ARG A 38 -44.70 -8.11 9.38
C ARG A 38 -43.21 -8.07 9.70
N GLU A 39 -42.39 -7.94 8.65
CA GLU A 39 -40.96 -7.65 8.76
C GLU A 39 -40.78 -6.14 9.00
N VAL A 40 -40.04 -5.78 10.07
CA VAL A 40 -39.90 -4.40 10.53
C VAL A 40 -38.43 -3.99 10.52
N HIS A 41 -38.15 -2.86 9.88
CA HIS A 41 -36.83 -2.28 9.76
C HIS A 41 -36.77 -0.93 10.48
N PHE A 42 -35.60 -0.64 11.05
CA PHE A 42 -35.20 0.70 11.44
C PHE A 42 -34.41 1.32 10.29
N ILE A 43 -34.91 2.40 9.68
CA ILE A 43 -34.26 3.14 8.60
C ILE A 43 -33.50 4.31 9.20
N TRP A 44 -32.24 4.45 8.82
CA TRP A 44 -31.39 5.58 9.18
C TRP A 44 -30.56 5.99 7.96
N GLU A 45 -30.69 7.25 7.56
CA GLU A 45 -29.93 7.85 6.48
C GLU A 45 -29.26 9.13 6.98
N SER A 46 -27.95 9.23 6.79
CA SER A 46 -27.16 10.43 7.09
C SER A 46 -26.08 10.62 6.04
N ASP A 47 -25.49 11.82 6.02
CA ASP A 47 -24.30 12.12 5.20
C ASP A 47 -23.00 11.60 5.83
N GLY A 48 -23.10 11.05 7.05
CA GLY A 48 -22.01 10.41 7.78
C GLY A 48 -22.14 8.89 7.81
N GLU A 49 -21.08 8.22 8.25
CA GLU A 49 -21.08 6.78 8.48
C GLU A 49 -21.55 6.43 9.89
N CYS A 50 -22.32 5.36 10.03
CA CYS A 50 -23.00 5.02 11.28
C CYS A 50 -22.78 3.57 11.74
N MET A 51 -22.83 3.37 13.06
CA MET A 51 -22.92 2.07 13.72
C MET A 51 -24.17 2.03 14.61
N VAL A 52 -25.02 1.03 14.42
CA VAL A 52 -26.13 0.72 15.33
C VAL A 52 -25.63 -0.18 16.44
N TRP A 53 -26.03 0.16 17.66
CA TRP A 53 -25.75 -0.56 18.87
C TRP A 53 -27.04 -0.99 19.56
N ARG A 54 -27.07 -2.25 20.00
CA ARG A 54 -28.16 -2.84 20.79
C ARG A 54 -27.54 -3.64 21.93
N ASP A 55 -28.05 -3.45 23.14
CA ASP A 55 -27.58 -4.15 24.35
C ASP A 55 -26.04 -4.05 24.54
N ALA A 56 -25.50 -2.85 24.29
CA ALA A 56 -24.07 -2.54 24.34
C ALA A 56 -23.18 -3.36 23.37
N GLN A 57 -23.76 -3.96 22.34
CA GLN A 57 -23.04 -4.63 21.24
C GLN A 57 -23.30 -3.92 19.91
N PRO A 58 -22.29 -3.81 19.03
CA PRO A 58 -22.53 -3.35 17.67
C PRO A 58 -23.35 -4.42 16.94
N VAL A 59 -24.30 -3.99 16.12
CA VAL A 59 -25.19 -4.92 15.39
C VAL A 59 -25.27 -4.66 13.89
N GLN A 60 -25.03 -3.43 13.42
CA GLN A 60 -25.15 -3.09 12.01
C GLN A 60 -24.38 -1.80 11.69
N GLY A 61 -23.55 -1.82 10.64
CA GLY A 61 -23.03 -0.60 10.02
C GLY A 61 -24.04 -0.02 9.03
N LEU A 62 -24.21 1.30 9.03
CA LEU A 62 -25.11 2.02 8.13
C LEU A 62 -24.38 3.16 7.43
N THR A 63 -24.43 3.17 6.11
CA THR A 63 -23.84 4.21 5.26
C THR A 63 -24.64 4.28 3.96
N THR A 64 -25.06 5.50 3.58
CA THR A 64 -25.83 5.74 2.35
C THR A 64 -25.02 5.36 1.10
N GLU A 65 -23.75 5.77 1.04
CA GLU A 65 -22.82 5.44 -0.06
C GLU A 65 -22.56 3.93 -0.21
N GLY A 66 -22.65 3.18 0.89
CA GLY A 66 -22.50 1.72 0.93
C GLY A 66 -23.82 0.95 0.79
N GLU A 67 -24.89 1.63 0.37
CA GLU A 67 -26.27 1.10 0.20
C GLU A 67 -26.80 0.35 1.45
N LYS A 68 -26.41 0.81 2.65
CA LYS A 68 -26.82 0.22 3.94
C LYS A 68 -27.55 1.26 4.77
N THR A 69 -28.84 1.40 4.54
CA THR A 69 -29.66 2.44 5.18
C THR A 69 -30.68 1.88 6.17
N SER A 70 -30.67 0.57 6.44
CA SER A 70 -31.59 -0.02 7.42
C SER A 70 -31.00 -1.16 8.23
N TYR A 71 -31.53 -1.34 9.44
CA TYR A 71 -31.28 -2.45 10.34
C TYR A 71 -32.57 -3.25 10.56
N ILE A 72 -32.51 -4.57 10.39
CA ILE A 72 -33.67 -5.46 10.58
C ILE A 72 -33.93 -5.60 12.09
N LEU A 73 -35.05 -5.08 12.57
CA LEU A 73 -35.45 -5.22 13.98
C LEU A 73 -36.04 -6.61 14.25
N THR A 74 -36.89 -7.08 13.34
CA THR A 74 -37.50 -8.41 13.34
C THR A 74 -37.95 -8.78 11.93
N ARG A 75 -37.79 -10.07 11.56
CA ARG A 75 -38.27 -10.61 10.28
C ARG A 75 -39.76 -10.92 10.29
N SER A 76 -40.36 -11.04 11.46
CA SER A 76 -41.78 -11.23 11.66
C SER A 76 -42.10 -10.88 13.11
N LEU A 77 -42.69 -9.71 13.33
CA LEU A 77 -43.01 -9.20 14.65
C LEU A 77 -44.00 -10.16 15.33
N LYS A 78 -43.59 -10.77 16.45
CA LYS A 78 -44.45 -11.67 17.24
C LYS A 78 -45.13 -10.90 18.37
N GLU A 79 -46.31 -11.32 18.80
CA GLU A 79 -46.99 -10.77 20.00
C GLU A 79 -46.09 -10.71 21.24
N SER A 80 -45.20 -11.70 21.39
CA SER A 80 -44.26 -11.80 22.52
C SER A 80 -43.05 -10.87 22.44
N GLU A 81 -42.79 -10.26 21.28
CA GLU A 81 -41.65 -9.35 21.09
C GLU A 81 -41.96 -7.94 21.63
N PRO A 82 -40.96 -7.23 22.18
CA PRO A 82 -41.18 -5.91 22.73
C PRO A 82 -41.50 -4.90 21.62
N HIS A 83 -42.64 -4.22 21.77
CA HIS A 83 -43.04 -3.11 20.89
C HIS A 83 -42.29 -1.79 21.21
N SER A 84 -41.54 -1.73 22.31
CA SER A 84 -40.67 -0.61 22.63
C SER A 84 -39.21 -1.07 22.70
N LEU A 85 -38.35 -0.39 21.96
CA LEU A 85 -36.92 -0.72 21.85
C LEU A 85 -36.09 0.55 22.03
N THR A 86 -34.94 0.43 22.68
CA THR A 86 -33.93 1.50 22.70
C THR A 86 -32.70 1.04 21.94
N LEU A 87 -32.31 1.81 20.93
CA LEU A 87 -31.08 1.64 20.18
C LEU A 87 -30.16 2.84 20.42
N TYR A 88 -28.87 2.65 20.14
CA TYR A 88 -27.94 3.76 20.01
C TYR A 88 -27.36 3.78 18.60
N VAL A 89 -27.22 4.97 18.02
CA VAL A 89 -26.54 5.16 16.74
C VAL A 89 -25.32 6.03 16.98
N GLU A 90 -24.15 5.49 16.70
CA GLU A 90 -22.88 6.22 16.64
C GLU A 90 -22.70 6.68 15.21
N MET A 91 -22.60 7.99 14.98
CA MET A 91 -22.44 8.61 13.67
C MET A 91 -21.10 9.35 13.61
N ALA A 92 -20.20 8.91 12.75
CA ALA A 92 -18.98 9.61 12.41
C ALA A 92 -19.27 10.70 11.37
N CYS A 93 -18.79 11.93 11.63
CA CYS A 93 -18.95 13.07 10.72
C CYS A 93 -17.92 12.99 9.57
N THR A 94 -18.04 11.94 8.76
CA THR A 94 -17.22 11.67 7.58
C THR A 94 -17.98 10.73 6.63
N GLY A 95 -17.69 10.79 5.33
CA GLY A 95 -18.26 9.85 4.35
C GLY A 95 -17.46 8.55 4.27
N LEU A 96 -17.91 7.60 3.43
CA LEU A 96 -17.20 6.33 3.21
C LEU A 96 -15.77 6.59 2.73
N PHE A 97 -15.59 7.58 1.87
CA PHE A 97 -14.30 7.99 1.30
C PHE A 97 -13.71 9.26 1.97
N GLY A 98 -14.04 9.49 3.24
CA GLY A 98 -13.51 10.63 3.99
C GLY A 98 -14.29 11.93 3.78
N ALA A 99 -13.56 13.06 3.83
CA ALA A 99 -14.15 14.39 3.91
C ALA A 99 -13.57 15.42 2.92
N GLY A 100 -13.12 14.97 1.75
CA GLY A 100 -12.50 15.84 0.74
C GLY A 100 -13.34 17.04 0.34
N LYS A 101 -12.69 18.21 0.20
CA LYS A 101 -13.36 19.48 -0.15
C LYS A 101 -13.53 19.62 -1.66
N GLY A 102 -14.75 19.41 -2.15
CA GLY A 102 -15.12 19.60 -3.57
C GLY A 102 -14.81 18.41 -4.49
N SER A 103 -13.85 17.56 -4.13
CA SER A 103 -13.62 16.25 -4.73
C SER A 103 -13.16 15.24 -3.67
N MET A 104 -13.23 13.94 -3.99
CA MET A 104 -12.91 12.85 -3.05
C MET A 104 -11.47 12.94 -2.52
N ILE A 105 -10.50 13.13 -3.41
CA ILE A 105 -9.06 13.14 -3.09
C ILE A 105 -8.53 14.51 -2.63
N ALA A 106 -9.39 15.54 -2.60
CA ALA A 106 -8.98 16.86 -2.12
C ALA A 106 -8.65 16.81 -0.62
N PRO A 107 -7.86 17.78 -0.10
CA PRO A 107 -7.67 17.92 1.33
C PRO A 107 -9.02 17.93 2.08
N PRO A 108 -9.11 17.28 3.25
CA PRO A 108 -10.35 17.24 4.02
C PRO A 108 -10.87 18.65 4.33
N ASP A 109 -12.18 18.86 4.20
CA ASP A 109 -12.83 20.09 4.68
C ASP A 109 -12.98 20.01 6.20
N PRO A 110 -12.26 20.81 7.01
CA PRO A 110 -12.34 20.70 8.46
C PRO A 110 -13.70 21.13 9.00
N ASP A 111 -14.48 21.92 8.25
CA ASP A 111 -15.75 22.49 8.70
C ASP A 111 -16.98 21.74 8.17
N ARG A 112 -16.79 20.61 7.47
CA ARG A 112 -17.91 19.82 6.92
C ARG A 112 -18.82 19.38 8.06
N LYS A 113 -20.12 19.53 7.81
CA LYS A 113 -21.18 18.97 8.66
C LYS A 113 -21.88 17.84 7.91
N VAL A 114 -22.41 16.89 8.66
CA VAL A 114 -23.24 15.79 8.16
C VAL A 114 -24.67 15.97 8.64
N ALA A 115 -25.65 15.87 7.75
CA ALA A 115 -27.06 15.96 8.11
C ALA A 115 -27.65 14.58 8.43
N LEU A 116 -28.58 14.55 9.40
CA LEU A 116 -29.48 13.42 9.58
C LEU A 116 -30.64 13.56 8.58
N ASN A 117 -30.74 12.65 7.62
CA ASN A 117 -31.70 12.75 6.51
C ASN A 117 -32.97 11.91 6.74
N LYS A 118 -32.86 10.75 7.40
CA LYS A 118 -34.00 9.91 7.81
C LYS A 118 -33.72 9.17 9.11
N ALA A 119 -34.76 8.99 9.92
CA ALA A 119 -34.78 8.14 11.10
C ALA A 119 -36.22 7.66 11.33
N GLU A 120 -36.59 6.49 10.80
CA GLU A 120 -37.99 6.02 10.81
C GLU A 120 -38.11 4.50 10.94
N LEU A 121 -39.30 4.04 11.31
CA LEU A 121 -39.68 2.64 11.29
C LEU A 121 -40.43 2.33 9.99
N ALA A 122 -40.11 1.21 9.35
CA ALA A 122 -40.76 0.81 8.11
C ALA A 122 -41.10 -0.68 8.10
N ILE A 123 -42.22 -1.01 7.44
CA ILE A 123 -42.54 -2.39 7.07
C ILE A 123 -41.79 -2.72 5.77
N PHE A 124 -40.98 -3.77 5.80
CA PHE A 124 -40.30 -4.26 4.61
C PHE A 124 -41.19 -5.25 3.86
N ASN A 125 -41.53 -4.94 2.61
CA ASN A 125 -42.29 -5.85 1.75
C ASN A 125 -41.32 -6.79 1.01
N ARG A 126 -41.06 -7.95 1.62
CA ARG A 126 -40.17 -8.98 1.08
C ARG A 126 -40.59 -9.46 -0.31
N ASP A 127 -41.89 -9.67 -0.55
CA ASP A 127 -42.37 -10.20 -1.81
C ASP A 127 -42.15 -9.22 -2.98
N ALA A 128 -42.36 -7.92 -2.74
CA ALA A 128 -42.10 -6.88 -3.73
C ALA A 128 -40.59 -6.74 -4.02
N TYR A 129 -39.75 -6.86 -2.98
CA TYR A 129 -38.31 -6.82 -3.13
C TYR A 129 -37.77 -7.97 -4.00
N GLU A 130 -38.22 -9.21 -3.77
CA GLU A 130 -37.79 -10.36 -4.58
C GLU A 130 -38.14 -10.18 -6.07
N LEU A 131 -39.35 -9.65 -6.36
CA LEU A 131 -39.78 -9.35 -7.73
C LEU A 131 -38.93 -8.24 -8.37
N LEU A 132 -38.54 -7.22 -7.60
CA LEU A 132 -37.65 -6.16 -8.08
C LEU A 132 -36.28 -6.74 -8.48
N VAL A 133 -35.71 -7.62 -7.65
CA VAL A 133 -34.43 -8.28 -7.95
C VAL A 133 -34.54 -9.12 -9.22
N ASP A 134 -35.62 -9.92 -9.35
CA ASP A 134 -35.85 -10.75 -10.53
C ASP A 134 -35.98 -9.89 -11.80
N LEU A 135 -36.78 -8.83 -11.75
CA LEU A 135 -36.98 -7.90 -12.87
C LEU A 135 -35.70 -7.17 -13.24
N GLU A 136 -34.93 -6.70 -12.26
CA GLU A 136 -33.67 -6.00 -12.47
C GLU A 136 -32.68 -6.89 -13.25
N ILE A 137 -32.52 -8.15 -12.84
CA ILE A 137 -31.62 -9.09 -13.52
C ILE A 137 -32.07 -9.37 -14.96
N LEU A 138 -33.38 -9.60 -15.19
CA LEU A 138 -33.91 -9.83 -16.54
C LEU A 138 -33.68 -8.63 -17.46
N LEU A 139 -33.89 -7.41 -16.97
CA LEU A 139 -33.65 -6.18 -17.73
C LEU A 139 -32.16 -6.01 -18.04
N ASN A 140 -31.29 -6.27 -17.07
CA ASN A 140 -29.85 -6.21 -17.29
C ASN A 140 -29.38 -7.30 -18.28
N MET A 141 -29.94 -8.51 -18.22
CA MET A 141 -29.68 -9.55 -19.24
C MET A 141 -30.08 -9.09 -20.64
N ALA A 142 -31.27 -8.49 -20.78
CA ALA A 142 -31.73 -7.94 -22.05
C ALA A 142 -30.79 -6.83 -22.58
N GLN A 143 -30.27 -5.99 -21.69
CA GLN A 143 -29.38 -4.90 -22.04
C GLN A 143 -27.97 -5.37 -22.44
N HIS A 144 -27.40 -6.35 -21.73
CA HIS A 144 -25.97 -6.66 -21.83
C HIS A 144 -25.63 -7.94 -22.61
N LEU A 145 -26.58 -8.83 -22.89
CA LEU A 145 -26.34 -10.02 -23.71
C LEU A 145 -26.21 -9.73 -25.22
N GLY A 146 -26.62 -8.53 -25.65
CA GLY A 146 -26.57 -8.07 -27.04
C GLY A 146 -27.77 -8.50 -27.89
N GLU A 147 -28.02 -7.75 -28.97
CA GLU A 147 -29.18 -7.93 -29.86
C GLU A 147 -29.14 -9.23 -30.67
N GLU A 148 -27.97 -9.82 -30.89
CA GLU A 148 -27.85 -11.08 -31.62
C GLU A 148 -28.15 -12.32 -30.75
N ASN A 149 -28.32 -12.14 -29.43
CA ASN A 149 -28.52 -13.24 -28.50
C ASN A 149 -30.02 -13.46 -28.24
N GLN A 150 -30.56 -14.61 -28.66
CA GLN A 150 -31.97 -14.96 -28.43
C GLN A 150 -32.37 -14.90 -26.95
N ARG A 151 -31.44 -15.22 -26.04
CA ARG A 151 -31.68 -15.17 -24.60
C ARG A 151 -31.93 -13.76 -24.09
N SER A 152 -31.35 -12.74 -24.74
CA SER A 152 -31.63 -11.32 -24.46
C SER A 152 -33.12 -11.01 -24.62
N PHE A 153 -33.71 -11.35 -25.77
CA PHE A 153 -35.13 -11.11 -26.03
C PHE A 153 -36.06 -11.97 -25.18
N GLN A 154 -35.65 -13.19 -24.84
CA GLN A 154 -36.41 -14.02 -23.90
C GLN A 154 -36.46 -13.39 -22.50
N ALA A 155 -35.35 -12.80 -22.04
CA ALA A 155 -35.31 -12.08 -20.76
C ALA A 155 -36.24 -10.85 -20.80
N LEU A 156 -36.15 -10.04 -21.86
CA LEU A 156 -37.01 -8.87 -22.07
C LEU A 156 -38.50 -9.25 -22.15
N TYR A 157 -38.81 -10.31 -22.89
CA TYR A 157 -40.18 -10.80 -23.02
C TYR A 157 -40.72 -11.29 -21.67
N THR A 158 -39.91 -12.03 -20.91
CA THR A 158 -40.28 -12.48 -19.56
C THR A 158 -40.52 -11.30 -18.62
N ALA A 159 -39.62 -10.31 -18.62
CA ALA A 159 -39.80 -9.07 -17.86
C ALA A 159 -41.11 -8.36 -18.23
N ASN A 160 -41.43 -8.26 -19.52
CA ASN A 160 -42.70 -7.68 -19.97
C ASN A 160 -43.91 -8.51 -19.49
N GLN A 161 -43.83 -9.84 -19.49
CA GLN A 161 -44.90 -10.69 -18.96
C GLN A 161 -45.08 -10.51 -17.45
N MET A 162 -43.98 -10.37 -16.68
CA MET A 162 -44.06 -10.06 -15.25
C MET A 162 -44.79 -8.74 -15.01
N VAL A 163 -44.45 -7.68 -15.77
CA VAL A 163 -45.12 -6.37 -15.67
C VAL A 163 -46.61 -6.48 -16.01
N ASN A 164 -46.98 -7.29 -17.01
CA ASN A 164 -48.38 -7.45 -17.40
C ASN A 164 -49.25 -8.10 -16.31
N VAL A 165 -48.69 -9.02 -15.50
CA VAL A 165 -49.45 -9.78 -14.50
C VAL A 165 -49.31 -9.21 -13.09
N CYS A 166 -48.33 -8.34 -12.84
CA CYS A 166 -48.07 -7.75 -11.54
C CYS A 166 -48.84 -6.43 -11.37
N ASP A 167 -49.83 -6.42 -10.49
CA ASP A 167 -50.41 -5.19 -9.96
C ASP A 167 -49.68 -4.82 -8.67
N VAL A 168 -48.92 -3.72 -8.70
CA VAL A 168 -48.12 -3.23 -7.57
C VAL A 168 -48.96 -2.89 -6.33
N MET A 169 -50.27 -2.68 -6.49
CA MET A 169 -51.20 -2.38 -5.41
C MET A 169 -51.91 -3.63 -4.86
N ASP A 170 -51.80 -4.78 -5.55
CA ASP A 170 -52.42 -6.05 -5.15
C ASP A 170 -51.37 -7.17 -5.00
N PRO A 171 -50.89 -7.42 -3.77
CA PRO A 171 -49.92 -8.49 -3.49
C PRO A 171 -50.37 -9.90 -3.90
N SER A 172 -51.67 -10.15 -4.10
CA SER A 172 -52.15 -11.46 -4.55
C SER A 172 -51.68 -11.80 -5.98
N THR A 173 -51.24 -10.80 -6.74
CA THR A 173 -50.71 -10.95 -8.11
C THR A 173 -49.22 -11.33 -8.15
N PHE A 174 -48.47 -11.09 -7.06
CA PHE A 174 -47.03 -11.28 -7.00
C PHE A 174 -46.56 -12.70 -7.28
N PRO A 175 -47.26 -13.77 -6.80
CA PRO A 175 -46.88 -15.15 -7.12
C PRO A 175 -46.83 -15.44 -8.62
N ALA A 176 -47.78 -14.92 -9.41
CA ALA A 176 -47.82 -15.16 -10.85
C ALA A 176 -46.61 -14.55 -11.58
N ALA A 177 -46.18 -13.34 -11.18
CA ALA A 177 -44.96 -12.73 -11.71
C ALA A 177 -43.70 -13.51 -11.28
N ARG A 178 -43.67 -14.01 -10.05
CA ARG A 178 -42.55 -14.81 -9.52
C ARG A 178 -42.41 -16.14 -10.27
N ASP A 179 -43.51 -16.80 -10.60
CA ASP A 179 -43.50 -18.06 -11.35
C ASP A 179 -42.89 -17.88 -12.75
N LEU A 180 -43.15 -16.74 -13.41
CA LEU A 180 -42.54 -16.39 -14.70
C LEU A 180 -41.02 -16.23 -14.58
N ALA A 181 -40.55 -15.47 -13.58
CA ALA A 181 -39.13 -15.30 -13.31
C ALA A 181 -38.45 -16.64 -12.95
N ALA A 182 -39.08 -17.43 -12.08
CA ALA A 182 -38.57 -18.73 -11.66
C ALA A 182 -38.44 -19.70 -12.86
N ALA A 183 -39.42 -19.72 -13.75
CA ALA A 183 -39.34 -20.52 -14.98
C ALA A 183 -38.17 -20.08 -15.88
N PHE A 184 -37.89 -18.78 -15.97
CA PHE A 184 -36.74 -18.28 -16.72
C PHE A 184 -35.40 -18.69 -16.07
N PHE A 185 -35.21 -18.40 -14.78
CA PHE A 185 -33.96 -18.68 -14.04
C PHE A 185 -33.72 -20.18 -13.79
N SER A 186 -34.75 -21.03 -13.92
CA SER A 186 -34.59 -22.49 -13.79
C SER A 186 -33.88 -23.15 -14.99
N GLN A 187 -33.76 -22.45 -16.12
CA GLN A 187 -33.06 -22.94 -17.30
C GLN A 187 -31.54 -22.83 -17.09
N ARG A 188 -30.83 -23.95 -17.18
CA ARG A 188 -29.42 -24.07 -16.78
C ARG A 188 -28.44 -24.03 -17.94
N ASN A 189 -27.20 -23.67 -17.65
CA ASN A 189 -26.11 -23.71 -18.63
C ASN A 189 -25.63 -25.14 -18.91
N GLY A 190 -25.01 -25.32 -20.08
CA GLY A 190 -24.24 -26.51 -20.42
C GLY A 190 -22.93 -26.65 -19.62
N GLU A 191 -22.29 -27.82 -19.72
CA GLU A 191 -21.08 -28.14 -18.93
C GLU A 191 -19.87 -27.25 -19.21
N SER A 192 -19.73 -26.75 -20.45
CA SER A 192 -18.59 -25.92 -20.86
C SER A 192 -18.67 -24.46 -20.39
N GLN A 193 -19.72 -24.07 -19.65
CA GLN A 193 -19.92 -22.70 -19.24
C GLN A 193 -18.81 -22.21 -18.28
N HIS A 194 -18.36 -20.98 -18.47
CA HIS A 194 -17.39 -20.35 -17.60
C HIS A 194 -17.89 -20.28 -16.16
N THR A 195 -17.04 -20.62 -15.19
CA THR A 195 -17.39 -20.61 -13.76
C THR A 195 -16.69 -19.46 -13.04
N ILE A 196 -17.48 -18.64 -12.38
CA ILE A 196 -17.05 -17.51 -11.58
C ILE A 196 -17.13 -17.89 -10.10
N HIS A 197 -16.00 -17.78 -9.41
CA HIS A 197 -15.83 -18.04 -7.99
C HIS A 197 -15.98 -16.73 -7.21
N ALA A 198 -17.19 -16.49 -6.71
CA ALA A 198 -17.55 -15.30 -5.96
C ALA A 198 -17.11 -15.41 -4.50
N MET A 199 -16.45 -14.37 -3.99
CA MET A 199 -16.00 -14.24 -2.61
C MET A 199 -16.36 -12.85 -2.11
N GLY A 200 -17.05 -12.77 -0.97
CA GLY A 200 -17.30 -11.49 -0.33
C GLY A 200 -15.97 -10.85 0.05
N HIS A 201 -15.84 -9.55 -0.19
CA HIS A 201 -14.62 -8.83 0.08
C HIS A 201 -14.96 -7.43 0.61
N CYS A 202 -14.10 -6.92 1.48
CA CYS A 202 -14.19 -5.55 1.97
C CYS A 202 -12.76 -5.06 2.14
N HIS A 203 -12.25 -4.44 1.08
CA HIS A 203 -11.00 -3.70 1.18
C HIS A 203 -11.25 -2.49 2.07
N ILE A 204 -10.38 -2.29 3.06
CA ILE A 204 -10.43 -1.14 3.95
C ILE A 204 -9.00 -0.63 4.04
N ASP A 205 -8.79 0.61 3.62
CA ASP A 205 -7.48 1.21 3.73
C ASP A 205 -7.14 1.49 5.17
N SER A 206 -5.97 1.01 5.60
CA SER A 206 -5.53 1.19 6.99
C SER A 206 -5.41 2.67 7.36
N ALA A 207 -4.98 3.49 6.41
CA ALA A 207 -5.13 4.94 6.41
C ALA A 207 -4.95 5.47 4.98
N TRP A 208 -5.91 6.29 4.52
CA TRP A 208 -5.88 6.91 3.19
C TRP A 208 -6.46 8.33 3.24
N LEU A 209 -7.79 8.45 3.13
CA LEU A 209 -8.53 9.71 3.23
C LEU A 209 -9.08 9.97 4.63
N TRP A 210 -8.67 9.16 5.60
CA TRP A 210 -9.01 9.22 7.03
C TRP A 210 -7.81 8.75 7.88
N PRO A 211 -7.71 9.18 9.15
CA PRO A 211 -6.66 8.73 10.07
C PRO A 211 -6.83 7.26 10.47
N TYR A 212 -5.76 6.64 10.98
CA TYR A 212 -5.77 5.24 11.44
C TYR A 212 -6.89 4.93 12.46
N GLU A 213 -7.21 5.90 13.33
CA GLU A 213 -8.25 5.74 14.36
C GLU A 213 -9.64 5.49 13.74
N GLU A 214 -9.98 6.17 12.66
CA GLU A 214 -11.28 5.97 11.99
C GLU A 214 -11.37 4.59 11.34
N THR A 215 -10.24 4.01 10.91
CA THR A 215 -10.21 2.65 10.36
C THR A 215 -10.67 1.61 11.39
N ILE A 216 -10.37 1.81 12.68
CA ILE A 216 -10.83 0.91 13.74
C ILE A 216 -12.36 0.82 13.74
N HIS A 217 -13.04 1.96 13.57
CA HIS A 217 -14.49 2.03 13.48
C HIS A 217 -15.01 1.46 12.15
N LYS A 218 -14.35 1.78 11.03
CA LYS A 218 -14.69 1.23 9.70
C LYS A 218 -14.64 -0.30 9.68
N CYS A 219 -13.60 -0.92 10.24
CA CYS A 219 -13.49 -2.37 10.38
C CYS A 219 -14.67 -2.94 11.17
N ALA A 220 -14.99 -2.34 12.32
CA ALA A 220 -16.12 -2.80 13.13
C ALA A 220 -17.45 -2.68 12.39
N ARG A 221 -17.75 -1.53 11.78
CA ARG A 221 -18.99 -1.25 11.01
C ARG A 221 -19.17 -2.22 9.85
N SER A 222 -18.08 -2.51 9.14
CA SER A 222 -18.08 -3.43 8.01
C SER A 222 -18.27 -4.87 8.47
N TRP A 223 -17.48 -5.33 9.43
CA TRP A 223 -17.44 -6.74 9.79
C TRP A 223 -18.64 -7.18 10.62
N VAL A 224 -19.23 -6.30 11.43
CA VAL A 224 -20.50 -6.64 12.11
C VAL A 224 -21.62 -6.91 11.09
N THR A 225 -21.64 -6.14 9.99
CA THR A 225 -22.61 -6.29 8.92
C THR A 225 -22.39 -7.62 8.18
N VAL A 226 -21.13 -7.96 7.88
CA VAL A 226 -20.78 -9.25 7.27
C VAL A 226 -21.17 -10.43 8.15
N VAL A 227 -20.84 -10.38 9.44
CA VAL A 227 -21.19 -11.43 10.41
C VAL A 227 -22.72 -11.60 10.49
N SER A 228 -23.48 -10.51 10.51
CA SER A 228 -24.95 -10.53 10.47
C SER A 228 -25.51 -11.16 9.18
N LEU A 229 -24.88 -10.89 8.03
CA LEU A 229 -25.23 -11.54 6.77
C LEU A 229 -24.95 -13.05 6.80
N MET A 230 -23.82 -13.48 7.37
CA MET A 230 -23.44 -14.90 7.46
C MET A 230 -24.40 -15.72 8.32
N GLU A 231 -25.01 -15.12 9.34
CA GLU A 231 -26.02 -15.79 10.19
C GLU A 231 -27.25 -16.25 9.39
N HIS A 232 -27.54 -15.56 8.29
CA HIS A 232 -28.73 -15.80 7.47
C HIS A 232 -28.41 -16.41 6.10
N ASN A 233 -27.14 -16.42 5.70
CA ASN A 233 -26.67 -16.93 4.40
C ASN A 233 -25.50 -17.90 4.66
N PRO A 234 -25.78 -19.20 4.92
CA PRO A 234 -24.75 -20.17 5.30
C PRO A 234 -23.72 -20.44 4.20
N GLU A 235 -24.03 -20.13 2.95
CA GLU A 235 -23.12 -20.24 1.80
C GLU A 235 -22.19 -19.03 1.63
N LEU A 236 -22.45 -17.91 2.34
CA LEU A 236 -21.62 -16.71 2.22
C LEU A 236 -20.21 -16.98 2.74
N THR A 237 -19.23 -16.71 1.88
CA THR A 237 -17.81 -16.64 2.21
C THR A 237 -17.32 -15.20 2.12
N PHE A 238 -16.38 -14.82 2.98
CA PHE A 238 -15.82 -13.48 3.05
C PHE A 238 -14.31 -13.54 3.27
N ALA A 239 -13.53 -12.96 2.36
CA ALA A 239 -12.08 -12.86 2.46
C ALA A 239 -11.68 -11.52 3.09
N CYS A 240 -10.75 -11.57 4.04
CA CYS A 240 -10.22 -10.39 4.75
C CYS A 240 -8.73 -10.56 5.05
N SER A 241 -7.92 -9.58 4.67
CA SER A 241 -6.46 -9.70 4.49
C SER A 241 -5.61 -9.28 5.70
N GLN A 242 -5.87 -8.11 6.28
CA GLN A 242 -4.89 -7.38 7.10
C GLN A 242 -4.91 -7.82 8.57
N ALA A 243 -3.85 -8.48 9.07
CA ALA A 243 -3.77 -8.90 10.47
C ALA A 243 -3.86 -7.73 11.47
N GLN A 244 -3.33 -6.56 11.12
CA GLN A 244 -3.45 -5.33 11.92
C GLN A 244 -4.91 -4.94 12.20
N GLN A 245 -5.80 -5.12 11.23
CA GLN A 245 -7.22 -4.79 11.40
C GLN A 245 -7.91 -5.77 12.36
N PHE A 246 -7.53 -7.05 12.30
CA PHE A 246 -8.00 -8.03 13.29
C PHE A 246 -7.49 -7.70 14.70
N GLU A 247 -6.23 -7.28 14.83
CA GLU A 247 -5.65 -6.83 16.12
C GLU A 247 -6.43 -5.62 16.70
N TRP A 248 -6.81 -4.66 15.85
CA TRP A 248 -7.65 -3.53 16.25
C TRP A 248 -9.04 -3.96 16.71
N VAL A 249 -9.75 -4.78 15.93
CA VAL A 249 -11.09 -5.27 16.29
C VAL A 249 -11.05 -6.15 17.54
N ARG A 250 -10.01 -6.99 17.71
CA ARG A 250 -9.78 -7.78 18.92
C ARG A 250 -9.65 -6.90 20.16
N THR A 251 -8.98 -5.77 20.02
CA THR A 251 -8.70 -4.84 21.13
C THR A 251 -9.93 -3.99 21.48
N TRP A 252 -10.61 -3.43 20.48
CA TRP A 252 -11.67 -2.44 20.70
C TRP A 252 -13.10 -3.03 20.68
N TYR A 253 -13.30 -4.16 20.01
CA TYR A 253 -14.62 -4.81 19.87
C TYR A 253 -14.54 -6.33 20.15
N PRO A 254 -14.15 -6.76 21.36
CA PRO A 254 -13.90 -8.18 21.67
C PRO A 254 -15.14 -9.08 21.48
N GLY A 255 -16.35 -8.55 21.68
CA GLY A 255 -17.60 -9.28 21.41
C GLY A 255 -17.80 -9.60 19.92
N LEU A 256 -17.54 -8.63 19.05
CA LEU A 256 -17.54 -8.83 17.59
C LEU A 256 -16.42 -9.80 17.19
N TYR A 257 -15.22 -9.63 17.76
CA TYR A 257 -14.09 -10.51 17.48
C TYR A 257 -14.37 -11.98 17.79
N THR A 258 -15.05 -12.26 18.91
CA THR A 258 -15.47 -13.63 19.27
C THR A 258 -16.38 -14.24 18.19
N ARG A 259 -17.36 -13.46 17.70
CA ARG A 259 -18.23 -13.91 16.59
C ARG A 259 -17.43 -14.15 15.31
N ILE A 260 -16.45 -13.31 15.01
CA ILE A 260 -15.55 -13.51 13.88
C ILE A 260 -14.81 -14.84 14.03
N GLN A 261 -14.24 -15.14 15.20
CA GLN A 261 -13.58 -16.44 15.45
C GLN A 261 -14.51 -17.63 15.17
N ASP A 262 -15.78 -17.55 15.56
CA ASP A 262 -16.77 -18.60 15.28
C ASP A 262 -16.98 -18.80 13.77
N PHE A 263 -17.10 -17.71 13.00
CA PHE A 263 -17.26 -17.79 11.54
C PHE A 263 -15.97 -18.16 10.80
N VAL A 264 -14.80 -17.88 11.39
CA VAL A 264 -13.51 -18.41 10.90
C VAL A 264 -13.46 -19.92 11.08
N ALA A 265 -13.87 -20.44 12.25
CA ALA A 265 -13.93 -21.87 12.52
C ALA A 265 -14.93 -22.61 11.61
N LYS A 266 -16.02 -21.94 11.21
CA LYS A 266 -16.99 -22.45 10.22
C LYS A 266 -16.50 -22.39 8.76
N GLY A 267 -15.38 -21.70 8.49
CA GLY A 267 -14.84 -21.52 7.14
C GLY A 267 -15.59 -20.48 6.29
N GLN A 268 -16.43 -19.65 6.89
CA GLN A 268 -17.16 -18.58 6.20
C GLN A 268 -16.39 -17.25 6.20
N PHE A 269 -15.78 -16.88 7.33
CA PHE A 269 -14.88 -15.72 7.43
C PHE A 269 -13.44 -16.21 7.22
N ILE A 270 -12.77 -15.70 6.19
CA ILE A 270 -11.53 -16.28 5.68
C ILE A 270 -10.41 -15.23 5.81
N PRO A 271 -9.57 -15.32 6.86
CA PRO A 271 -8.28 -14.64 6.90
C PRO A 271 -7.38 -14.99 5.71
N VAL A 272 -7.09 -14.04 4.83
CA VAL A 272 -6.24 -14.22 3.63
C VAL A 272 -4.97 -13.37 3.74
N GLY A 273 -4.06 -13.48 2.77
CA GLY A 273 -2.91 -12.58 2.63
C GLY A 273 -1.68 -12.97 3.44
N GLY A 274 -1.85 -13.27 4.73
CA GLY A 274 -0.74 -13.70 5.59
C GLY A 274 0.27 -12.59 5.94
N THR A 275 -0.06 -11.31 5.71
CA THR A 275 0.77 -10.16 6.05
C THR A 275 0.19 -9.31 7.19
N TRP A 276 1.02 -8.44 7.79
CA TRP A 276 0.56 -7.53 8.83
C TRP A 276 -0.42 -6.49 8.29
N VAL A 277 -0.07 -5.87 7.17
CA VAL A 277 -0.94 -4.98 6.37
C VAL A 277 -0.86 -5.34 4.89
N GLU A 278 -1.73 -4.75 4.07
CA GLU A 278 -1.57 -4.74 2.61
C GLU A 278 -0.47 -3.73 2.26
N MET A 279 0.77 -4.21 2.25
CA MET A 279 1.98 -3.40 2.11
C MET A 279 2.22 -2.90 0.68
N ASP A 280 2.95 -1.80 0.52
CA ASP A 280 3.51 -1.44 -0.80
C ASP A 280 4.45 -2.55 -1.32
N GLY A 281 4.37 -2.84 -2.63
CA GLY A 281 5.05 -3.96 -3.27
C GLY A 281 6.46 -3.67 -3.78
N ASN A 282 6.94 -2.43 -3.64
CA ASN A 282 8.19 -1.94 -4.21
C ASN A 282 9.14 -1.31 -3.18
N LEU A 283 8.64 -0.45 -2.29
CA LEU A 283 9.44 0.45 -1.47
C LEU A 283 9.98 -0.15 -0.15
N PRO A 284 9.27 -1.06 0.55
CA PRO A 284 9.81 -1.70 1.75
C PRO A 284 11.09 -2.48 1.45
N SER A 285 12.04 -2.52 2.40
CA SER A 285 13.19 -3.41 2.28
C SER A 285 12.80 -4.89 2.26
N GLY A 286 13.70 -5.75 1.79
CA GLY A 286 13.46 -7.19 1.77
C GLY A 286 13.17 -7.75 3.16
N GLU A 287 13.89 -7.26 4.18
CA GLU A 287 13.63 -7.66 5.57
C GLU A 287 12.25 -7.20 6.04
N SER A 288 11.83 -5.97 5.73
CA SER A 288 10.46 -5.52 6.01
C SER A 288 9.41 -6.41 5.36
N MET A 289 9.59 -6.83 4.10
CA MET A 289 8.68 -7.79 3.46
C MET A 289 8.64 -9.14 4.18
N VAL A 290 9.79 -9.66 4.64
CA VAL A 290 9.82 -10.86 5.49
C VAL A 290 9.08 -10.63 6.80
N ARG A 291 9.23 -9.47 7.43
CA ARG A 291 8.55 -9.11 8.68
C ARG A 291 7.04 -8.94 8.50
N GLN A 292 6.58 -8.45 7.35
CA GLN A 292 5.16 -8.41 6.99
C GLN A 292 4.55 -9.80 7.04
N PHE A 293 5.14 -10.77 6.35
CA PHE A 293 4.68 -12.16 6.39
C PHE A 293 4.85 -12.78 7.78
N LEU A 294 5.98 -12.58 8.45
CA LEU A 294 6.23 -13.14 9.78
C LEU A 294 5.18 -12.69 10.79
N GLN A 295 4.89 -11.38 10.86
CA GLN A 295 3.93 -10.84 11.81
C GLN A 295 2.49 -11.25 11.45
N GLY A 296 2.13 -11.24 10.16
CA GLY A 296 0.81 -11.66 9.69
C GLY A 296 0.53 -13.14 9.93
N GLN A 297 1.42 -14.02 9.44
CA GLN A 297 1.30 -15.47 9.63
C GLN A 297 1.30 -15.85 11.11
N LYS A 298 2.18 -15.25 11.93
CA LYS A 298 2.20 -15.49 13.37
C LYS A 298 0.87 -15.11 14.02
N PHE A 299 0.32 -13.95 13.69
CA PHE A 299 -0.97 -13.52 14.22
C PHE A 299 -2.09 -14.51 13.84
N PHE A 300 -2.21 -14.90 12.57
CA PHE A 300 -3.26 -15.83 12.14
C PHE A 300 -3.09 -17.23 12.74
N GLN A 301 -1.85 -17.70 12.89
CA GLN A 301 -1.58 -18.97 13.54
C GLN A 301 -1.96 -18.96 15.02
N GLU A 302 -1.66 -17.87 15.74
CA GLU A 302 -1.99 -17.72 17.16
C GLU A 302 -3.49 -17.52 17.41
N GLN A 303 -4.16 -16.74 16.55
CA GLN A 303 -5.56 -16.38 16.77
C GLN A 303 -6.58 -17.36 16.16
N PHE A 304 -6.21 -18.03 15.07
CA PHE A 304 -7.14 -18.88 14.29
C PHE A 304 -6.59 -20.28 14.02
N GLY A 305 -5.36 -20.59 14.47
CA GLY A 305 -4.77 -21.92 14.30
C GLY A 305 -4.35 -22.26 12.86
N ARG A 306 -4.24 -21.25 11.98
CA ARG A 306 -3.95 -21.45 10.55
C ARG A 306 -2.94 -20.43 10.01
N ILE A 307 -2.22 -20.84 8.98
CA ILE A 307 -1.41 -19.96 8.12
C ILE A 307 -2.08 -19.80 6.75
N CYS A 308 -1.91 -18.65 6.12
CA CYS A 308 -2.42 -18.39 4.77
C CYS A 308 -1.53 -19.09 3.73
N SER A 309 -2.15 -19.66 2.69
CA SER A 309 -1.47 -20.29 1.55
C SER A 309 -1.30 -19.33 0.36
N GLU A 310 -1.98 -18.20 0.43
CA GLU A 310 -2.16 -17.20 -0.59
C GLU A 310 -1.80 -15.82 -0.05
N PHE A 311 -1.07 -15.06 -0.86
CA PHE A 311 -0.87 -13.63 -0.65
C PHE A 311 -1.96 -12.86 -1.39
N TRP A 312 -2.53 -11.85 -0.73
CA TRP A 312 -3.72 -11.14 -1.16
C TRP A 312 -3.40 -9.65 -1.09
N LEU A 313 -3.15 -9.06 -2.27
CA LEU A 313 -2.64 -7.70 -2.39
C LEU A 313 -3.30 -6.99 -3.59
N PRO A 314 -4.63 -6.78 -3.54
CA PRO A 314 -5.39 -6.26 -4.68
C PRO A 314 -4.97 -4.84 -5.08
N ASP A 315 -4.67 -3.96 -4.13
CA ASP A 315 -4.56 -2.51 -4.39
C ASP A 315 -3.15 -1.90 -4.40
N THR A 316 -2.11 -2.73 -4.45
CA THR A 316 -0.73 -2.25 -4.43
C THR A 316 -0.21 -1.70 -5.76
N PHE A 317 0.61 -0.65 -5.69
CA PHE A 317 1.10 0.12 -6.84
C PHE A 317 2.36 -0.50 -7.50
N GLY A 318 2.22 -1.73 -8.00
CA GLY A 318 3.28 -2.51 -8.65
C GLY A 318 4.00 -3.48 -7.69
N TYR A 319 4.69 -4.47 -8.26
CA TYR A 319 5.19 -5.60 -7.48
C TYR A 319 6.63 -5.99 -7.83
N SER A 320 7.48 -6.00 -6.80
CA SER A 320 8.88 -6.41 -6.91
C SER A 320 9.05 -7.85 -7.41
N ALA A 321 10.04 -8.04 -8.29
CA ALA A 321 10.43 -9.35 -8.81
C ALA A 321 10.91 -10.36 -7.74
N GLN A 322 11.15 -9.92 -6.50
CA GLN A 322 11.56 -10.82 -5.41
C GLN A 322 10.39 -11.50 -4.69
N LEU A 323 9.18 -10.95 -4.81
CA LEU A 323 8.02 -11.42 -4.05
C LEU A 323 7.71 -12.92 -4.25
N PRO A 324 7.88 -13.55 -5.43
CA PRO A 324 7.73 -15.00 -5.58
C PRO A 324 8.60 -15.80 -4.62
N GLN A 325 9.89 -15.47 -4.49
CA GLN A 325 10.78 -16.16 -3.56
C GLN A 325 10.35 -15.95 -2.10
N LEU A 326 10.01 -14.70 -1.74
CA LEU A 326 9.58 -14.35 -0.38
C LEU A 326 8.30 -15.09 0.02
N MET A 327 7.31 -15.13 -0.87
CA MET A 327 6.08 -15.89 -0.68
C MET A 327 6.40 -17.37 -0.44
N ARG A 328 7.21 -17.99 -1.30
CA ARG A 328 7.60 -19.41 -1.15
C ARG A 328 8.33 -19.67 0.17
N GLY A 329 9.22 -18.78 0.58
CA GLY A 329 9.93 -18.85 1.86
C GLY A 329 9.00 -18.77 3.08
N CYS A 330 7.84 -18.13 2.94
CA CYS A 330 6.82 -17.99 3.98
C CYS A 330 5.69 -19.03 3.87
N GLY A 331 5.83 -20.06 3.02
CA GLY A 331 4.84 -21.12 2.82
C GLY A 331 3.66 -20.72 1.91
N ILE A 332 3.73 -19.54 1.27
CA ILE A 332 2.70 -19.04 0.35
C ILE A 332 3.04 -19.48 -1.08
N GLN A 333 2.05 -20.01 -1.79
CA GLN A 333 2.22 -20.56 -3.15
C GLN A 333 1.28 -19.92 -4.17
N ARG A 334 0.34 -19.11 -3.69
CA ARG A 334 -0.74 -18.50 -4.47
C ARG A 334 -0.69 -16.99 -4.28
N PHE A 335 -1.04 -16.24 -5.32
CA PHE A 335 -1.05 -14.78 -5.27
C PHE A 335 -2.30 -14.21 -5.94
N LEU A 336 -2.97 -13.27 -5.26
CA LEU A 336 -4.07 -12.50 -5.82
C LEU A 336 -3.76 -11.00 -5.77
N THR A 337 -3.94 -10.34 -6.91
CA THR A 337 -3.80 -8.89 -7.12
C THR A 337 -4.99 -8.37 -7.95
N GLN A 338 -5.13 -7.06 -8.14
CA GLN A 338 -6.05 -6.45 -9.11
C GLN A 338 -5.39 -5.29 -9.88
N LYS A 339 -4.53 -4.47 -9.26
CA LYS A 339 -4.07 -3.20 -9.85
C LYS A 339 -3.38 -3.28 -11.21
N LEU A 340 -2.87 -4.44 -11.62
CA LEU A 340 -2.33 -4.62 -12.98
C LEU A 340 -3.36 -4.39 -14.10
N SER A 341 -4.66 -4.42 -13.81
CA SER A 341 -5.70 -4.04 -14.78
C SER A 341 -5.75 -2.53 -15.06
N TRP A 342 -5.01 -1.71 -14.30
CA TRP A 342 -4.97 -0.24 -14.42
C TRP A 342 -3.78 0.28 -15.23
N ASN A 343 -3.02 -0.62 -15.88
CA ASN A 343 -1.97 -0.19 -16.79
C ASN A 343 -2.52 0.77 -17.86
N LEU A 344 -1.86 1.92 -18.02
CA LEU A 344 -2.30 2.99 -18.92
C LEU A 344 -2.24 2.59 -20.39
N VAL A 345 -1.20 1.86 -20.78
CA VAL A 345 -0.85 1.63 -22.18
C VAL A 345 -0.97 0.16 -22.52
N ASN A 346 -0.35 -0.71 -21.72
CA ASN A 346 -0.29 -2.13 -22.00
C ASN A 346 -1.19 -2.93 -21.07
N ALA A 347 -2.32 -3.41 -21.62
CA ALA A 347 -3.13 -4.41 -20.95
C ALA A 347 -2.27 -5.66 -20.66
N PHE A 348 -2.23 -6.09 -19.40
CA PHE A 348 -1.46 -7.25 -19.00
C PHE A 348 -1.98 -8.53 -19.72
N PRO A 349 -1.08 -9.41 -20.21
CA PRO A 349 -1.46 -10.45 -21.17
C PRO A 349 -2.20 -11.66 -20.57
N HIS A 350 -2.22 -11.81 -19.25
CA HIS A 350 -2.78 -12.98 -18.56
C HIS A 350 -3.66 -12.54 -17.39
N HIS A 351 -4.66 -13.34 -16.99
CA HIS A 351 -5.32 -13.21 -15.69
C HIS A 351 -4.95 -14.37 -14.76
N THR A 352 -4.52 -15.51 -15.30
CA THR A 352 -4.02 -16.68 -14.54
C THR A 352 -2.68 -17.13 -15.13
N PHE A 353 -1.63 -17.09 -14.33
CA PHE A 353 -0.27 -17.37 -14.79
C PHE A 353 0.65 -17.78 -13.63
N PHE A 354 1.80 -18.37 -13.94
CA PHE A 354 2.87 -18.51 -12.97
C PHE A 354 3.72 -17.25 -12.93
N TRP A 355 3.86 -16.65 -11.76
CA TRP A 355 4.79 -15.55 -11.56
C TRP A 355 6.10 -16.08 -11.01
N GLU A 356 7.18 -15.88 -11.77
CA GLU A 356 8.53 -16.33 -11.47
C GLU A 356 9.40 -15.16 -11.01
N GLY A 357 10.04 -15.32 -9.86
CA GLY A 357 10.97 -14.35 -9.29
C GLY A 357 12.38 -14.46 -9.88
N ILE A 358 13.27 -13.55 -9.48
CA ILE A 358 14.64 -13.49 -10.05
C ILE A 358 15.49 -14.74 -9.77
N ASP A 359 15.10 -15.57 -8.81
CA ASP A 359 15.77 -16.82 -8.44
C ASP A 359 15.15 -18.07 -9.10
N GLY A 360 14.07 -17.91 -9.86
CA GLY A 360 13.29 -19.00 -10.45
C GLY A 360 12.19 -19.57 -9.55
N SER A 361 11.99 -19.05 -8.34
CA SER A 361 10.83 -19.42 -7.51
C SER A 361 9.53 -18.98 -8.17
N GLN A 362 8.53 -19.85 -8.20
CA GLN A 362 7.24 -19.58 -8.86
C GLN A 362 6.07 -19.62 -7.88
N VAL A 363 5.09 -18.73 -8.09
CA VAL A 363 3.77 -18.77 -7.44
C VAL A 363 2.66 -18.75 -8.49
N LEU A 364 1.52 -19.38 -8.19
CA LEU A 364 0.33 -19.31 -9.04
C LEU A 364 -0.39 -17.99 -8.78
N THR A 365 -0.45 -17.13 -9.79
CA THR A 365 -1.03 -15.80 -9.69
C THR A 365 -2.37 -15.75 -10.42
N HIS A 366 -3.35 -15.12 -9.80
CA HIS A 366 -4.63 -14.78 -10.43
C HIS A 366 -4.99 -13.32 -10.12
N PHE A 367 -5.51 -12.57 -11.08
CA PHE A 367 -6.25 -11.34 -10.77
C PHE A 367 -7.64 -11.34 -11.39
N PRO A 368 -8.68 -10.84 -10.69
CA PRO A 368 -10.06 -10.90 -11.16
C PRO A 368 -10.26 -10.16 -12.51
N PRO A 369 -10.77 -10.82 -13.56
CA PRO A 369 -11.01 -10.16 -14.85
C PRO A 369 -12.12 -9.10 -14.88
N GLY A 370 -12.86 -8.95 -13.78
CA GLY A 370 -13.81 -7.85 -13.62
C GLY A 370 -13.14 -6.46 -13.52
N ASP A 371 -11.82 -6.41 -13.38
CA ASP A 371 -10.99 -5.21 -13.17
C ASP A 371 -11.34 -4.44 -11.89
N SER A 372 -11.95 -5.11 -10.90
CA SER A 372 -12.34 -4.52 -9.62
C SER A 372 -12.30 -5.58 -8.53
N TYR A 373 -12.02 -5.16 -7.30
CA TYR A 373 -12.14 -5.96 -6.08
C TYR A 373 -13.36 -5.58 -5.23
N GLY A 374 -14.24 -4.72 -5.76
CA GLY A 374 -15.47 -4.23 -5.13
C GLY A 374 -16.66 -4.30 -6.08
N MET A 375 -16.90 -5.46 -6.71
CA MET A 375 -18.01 -5.64 -7.64
C MET A 375 -19.36 -5.76 -6.93
N HIS A 376 -20.44 -5.36 -7.60
CA HIS A 376 -21.80 -5.30 -7.03
C HIS A 376 -22.70 -6.46 -7.45
N ALA A 377 -22.11 -7.48 -8.09
CA ALA A 377 -22.80 -8.64 -8.61
C ALA A 377 -23.96 -8.28 -9.55
N VAL A 378 -23.74 -7.31 -10.44
CA VAL A 378 -24.67 -7.02 -11.55
C VAL A 378 -24.31 -7.85 -12.78
N VAL A 379 -25.27 -8.09 -13.66
CA VAL A 379 -25.09 -8.93 -14.87
C VAL A 379 -23.95 -8.42 -15.75
N GLU A 380 -23.79 -7.09 -15.87
CA GLU A 380 -22.69 -6.49 -16.62
C GLU A 380 -21.31 -6.96 -16.12
N GLU A 381 -21.08 -6.93 -14.81
CA GLU A 381 -19.80 -7.33 -14.20
C GLU A 381 -19.53 -8.82 -14.37
N VAL A 382 -20.57 -9.65 -14.23
CA VAL A 382 -20.50 -11.11 -14.42
C VAL A 382 -20.11 -11.43 -15.87
N LEU A 383 -20.76 -10.79 -16.84
CA LEU A 383 -20.43 -10.93 -18.27
C LEU A 383 -19.04 -10.37 -18.58
N LYS A 384 -18.68 -9.21 -18.01
CA LYS A 384 -17.36 -8.59 -18.15
C LYS A 384 -16.27 -9.53 -17.67
N THR A 385 -16.45 -10.17 -16.52
CA THR A 385 -15.47 -11.12 -15.95
C THR A 385 -15.17 -12.27 -16.92
N ALA A 386 -16.20 -12.90 -17.48
CA ALA A 386 -16.00 -13.95 -18.48
C ALA A 386 -15.40 -13.42 -19.80
N LYS A 387 -15.82 -12.21 -20.22
CA LYS A 387 -15.34 -11.57 -21.46
C LYS A 387 -13.89 -11.12 -21.36
N ASN A 388 -13.43 -10.65 -20.22
CA ASN A 388 -12.11 -10.05 -20.05
C ASN A 388 -11.00 -11.07 -19.76
N ASN A 389 -11.34 -12.27 -19.28
CA ASN A 389 -10.38 -13.35 -19.07
C ASN A 389 -9.46 -13.51 -20.30
N LYS A 390 -8.14 -13.35 -20.10
CA LYS A 390 -7.14 -13.40 -21.19
C LYS A 390 -6.65 -14.81 -21.46
N ASP A 391 -6.87 -15.74 -20.55
CA ASP A 391 -6.45 -17.14 -20.65
C ASP A 391 -7.58 -18.06 -21.14
N LYS A 392 -8.52 -17.51 -21.92
CA LYS A 392 -9.59 -18.27 -22.56
C LYS A 392 -9.03 -19.43 -23.38
N GLY A 393 -9.72 -20.57 -23.31
CA GLY A 393 -9.28 -21.81 -23.96
C GLY A 393 -8.20 -22.58 -23.18
N ARG A 394 -7.63 -21.99 -22.11
CA ARG A 394 -6.74 -22.68 -21.15
C ARG A 394 -7.40 -22.81 -19.79
N VAL A 395 -8.02 -21.72 -19.32
CA VAL A 395 -8.67 -21.66 -18.02
C VAL A 395 -10.12 -21.22 -18.18
N ASN A 396 -11.04 -21.94 -17.53
CA ASN A 396 -12.48 -21.65 -17.54
C ASN A 396 -13.04 -21.23 -16.18
N HIS A 397 -12.18 -20.71 -15.31
CA HIS A 397 -12.48 -20.29 -13.95
C HIS A 397 -11.91 -18.89 -13.67
N SER A 398 -12.68 -18.03 -13.00
CA SER A 398 -12.22 -16.68 -12.60
C SER A 398 -12.69 -16.32 -11.19
N ALA A 399 -11.88 -15.55 -10.47
CA ALA A 399 -12.29 -14.91 -9.21
C ALA A 399 -13.31 -13.79 -9.46
N PHE A 400 -14.18 -13.57 -8.47
CA PHE A 400 -15.07 -12.42 -8.41
C PHE A 400 -15.18 -11.91 -6.99
N LEU A 401 -14.55 -10.77 -6.71
CA LEU A 401 -14.57 -10.15 -5.40
C LEU A 401 -15.68 -9.12 -5.34
N PHE A 402 -16.61 -9.28 -4.41
CA PHE A 402 -17.81 -8.44 -4.34
C PHE A 402 -18.01 -7.82 -2.96
N GLY A 403 -18.57 -6.61 -2.96
CA GLY A 403 -18.78 -5.79 -1.78
C GLY A 403 -18.18 -4.41 -1.91
N PHE A 404 -18.59 -3.50 -1.02
CA PHE A 404 -18.02 -2.16 -0.96
C PHE A 404 -16.60 -2.21 -0.35
N GLY A 405 -15.65 -1.55 -1.03
CA GLY A 405 -14.22 -1.50 -0.69
C GLY A 405 -13.71 -0.09 -0.41
N ASP A 406 -12.38 0.06 -0.39
CA ASP A 406 -11.54 1.24 -0.09
C ASP A 406 -11.82 1.88 1.28
N GLY A 407 -13.05 2.34 1.52
CA GLY A 407 -13.52 2.88 2.80
C GLY A 407 -14.30 1.91 3.68
N GLY A 408 -14.53 0.68 3.19
CA GLY A 408 -15.25 -0.38 3.87
C GLY A 408 -16.70 -0.58 3.42
N GLY A 409 -17.51 -1.17 4.30
CA GLY A 409 -18.88 -1.58 4.04
C GLY A 409 -18.99 -3.09 3.79
N GLY A 410 -18.31 -3.64 2.78
CA GLY A 410 -18.42 -5.04 2.42
C GLY A 410 -19.73 -5.42 1.71
N PRO A 411 -20.07 -6.72 1.58
CA PRO A 411 -21.22 -7.18 0.81
C PRO A 411 -22.59 -6.75 1.37
N THR A 412 -23.63 -6.83 0.53
CA THR A 412 -25.04 -6.60 0.90
C THR A 412 -25.90 -7.82 0.60
N GLN A 413 -27.06 -7.93 1.26
CA GLN A 413 -28.04 -8.98 0.96
C GLN A 413 -28.46 -8.94 -0.52
N LYS A 414 -28.62 -7.75 -1.10
CA LYS A 414 -28.97 -7.58 -2.52
C LYS A 414 -27.96 -8.22 -3.48
N MET A 415 -26.66 -8.09 -3.19
CA MET A 415 -25.62 -8.75 -3.98
C MET A 415 -25.76 -10.28 -3.94
N LEU A 416 -26.04 -10.85 -2.75
CA LEU A 416 -26.26 -12.29 -2.58
C LEU A 416 -27.51 -12.77 -3.32
N ASP A 417 -28.60 -12.02 -3.21
CA ASP A 417 -29.86 -12.35 -3.87
C ASP A 417 -29.70 -12.35 -5.41
N ARG A 418 -28.94 -11.40 -5.97
CA ARG A 418 -28.59 -11.38 -7.39
C ARG A 418 -27.77 -12.61 -7.79
N MET A 419 -26.72 -12.94 -7.06
CA MET A 419 -25.86 -14.10 -7.39
C MET A 419 -26.61 -15.42 -7.29
N LYS A 420 -27.57 -15.54 -6.36
CA LYS A 420 -28.44 -16.71 -6.27
C LYS A 420 -29.20 -16.96 -7.58
N ARG A 421 -29.75 -15.91 -8.20
CA ARG A 421 -30.41 -15.99 -9.52
C ARG A 421 -29.41 -16.29 -10.63
N MET A 422 -28.21 -15.71 -10.56
CA MET A 422 -27.17 -15.90 -11.58
C MET A 422 -26.35 -17.19 -11.39
N SER A 423 -26.72 -18.05 -10.43
CA SER A 423 -25.88 -19.18 -10.03
C SER A 423 -25.59 -20.18 -11.16
N ASP A 424 -26.64 -20.54 -11.90
CA ASP A 424 -26.54 -21.36 -13.12
C ASP A 424 -27.72 -21.04 -14.05
N THR A 425 -27.86 -19.77 -14.42
CA THR A 425 -28.89 -19.31 -15.37
C THR A 425 -28.34 -19.30 -16.79
N ASP A 426 -29.05 -19.96 -17.71
CA ASP A 426 -28.72 -19.97 -19.14
C ASP A 426 -28.58 -18.56 -19.72
N GLY A 427 -27.48 -18.34 -20.44
CA GLY A 427 -27.05 -17.05 -20.97
C GLY A 427 -26.03 -16.30 -20.12
N LEU A 428 -25.83 -16.69 -18.85
CA LEU A 428 -24.84 -16.09 -17.95
C LEU A 428 -23.73 -17.09 -17.58
N PRO A 429 -22.50 -16.63 -17.29
CA PRO A 429 -21.52 -17.43 -16.57
C PRO A 429 -22.11 -18.03 -15.28
N ARG A 430 -21.66 -19.23 -14.90
CA ARG A 430 -22.04 -19.82 -13.61
C ARG A 430 -21.41 -19.01 -12.49
N VAL A 431 -22.19 -18.57 -11.51
CA VAL A 431 -21.68 -17.83 -10.34
C VAL A 431 -21.86 -18.67 -9.09
N GLN A 432 -20.78 -18.99 -8.41
CA GLN A 432 -20.85 -19.76 -7.17
C GLN A 432 -20.09 -19.07 -6.05
N MET A 433 -20.65 -19.07 -4.84
CA MET A 433 -19.87 -18.74 -3.65
C MET A 433 -18.70 -19.72 -3.54
N SER A 434 -17.52 -19.20 -3.22
CA SER A 434 -16.30 -20.01 -3.15
C SER A 434 -15.32 -19.47 -2.12
N THR A 435 -14.26 -20.23 -1.86
CA THR A 435 -13.10 -19.79 -1.08
C THR A 435 -11.91 -19.56 -2.00
N PRO A 436 -10.87 -18.81 -1.56
CA PRO A 436 -9.61 -18.73 -2.27
C PRO A 436 -9.02 -20.11 -2.57
N ASP A 437 -9.05 -21.01 -1.58
CA ASP A 437 -8.56 -22.38 -1.73
C ASP A 437 -9.31 -23.16 -2.82
N GLN A 438 -10.64 -23.03 -2.91
CA GLN A 438 -11.42 -23.69 -3.96
C GLN A 438 -11.08 -23.16 -5.35
N LEU A 439 -10.94 -21.85 -5.51
CA LEU A 439 -10.53 -21.25 -6.79
C LEU A 439 -9.15 -21.76 -7.19
N PHE A 440 -8.13 -21.56 -6.35
CA PHE A 440 -6.75 -21.90 -6.69
C PHE A 440 -6.58 -23.41 -6.89
N SER A 441 -7.26 -24.26 -6.12
CA SER A 441 -7.22 -25.72 -6.32
C SER A 441 -7.77 -26.16 -7.68
N VAL A 442 -8.72 -25.41 -8.27
CA VAL A 442 -9.19 -25.69 -9.62
C VAL A 442 -8.20 -25.17 -10.66
N LEU A 443 -7.64 -23.98 -10.47
CA LEU A 443 -6.62 -23.41 -11.35
C LEU A 443 -5.34 -24.26 -11.39
N GLU A 444 -4.93 -24.84 -10.27
CA GLU A 444 -3.76 -25.73 -10.15
C GLU A 444 -3.88 -26.97 -11.02
N LYS A 445 -5.10 -27.49 -11.24
CA LYS A 445 -5.33 -28.64 -12.13
C LYS A 445 -5.02 -28.32 -13.59
N GLU A 446 -5.14 -27.05 -13.98
CA GLU A 446 -4.84 -26.55 -15.33
C GLU A 446 -3.41 -26.00 -15.45
N SER A 447 -2.57 -26.13 -14.41
CA SER A 447 -1.22 -25.56 -14.32
C SER A 447 -0.34 -25.79 -15.55
N SER A 448 -0.40 -26.99 -16.16
CA SER A 448 0.37 -27.35 -17.35
C SER A 448 0.08 -26.49 -18.59
N GLN A 449 -1.02 -25.74 -18.60
CA GLN A 449 -1.46 -24.89 -19.70
C GLN A 449 -1.15 -23.41 -19.48
N LEU A 450 -0.69 -23.02 -18.28
CA LEU A 450 -0.49 -21.63 -17.90
C LEU A 450 0.85 -21.09 -18.44
N CYS A 451 0.85 -19.79 -18.77
CA CYS A 451 2.08 -19.07 -19.10
C CYS A 451 2.83 -18.67 -17.83
N THR A 452 4.14 -18.40 -17.99
CA THR A 452 4.99 -17.86 -16.93
C THR A 452 5.35 -16.41 -17.26
N TRP A 453 5.23 -15.53 -16.26
CA TRP A 453 5.78 -14.17 -16.28
C TRP A 453 7.01 -14.12 -15.38
N VAL A 454 8.17 -13.77 -15.94
CA VAL A 454 9.46 -13.71 -15.22
C VAL A 454 9.79 -12.26 -14.89
N GLY A 455 10.11 -11.99 -13.63
CA GLY A 455 10.55 -10.67 -13.17
C GLY A 455 9.45 -9.83 -12.54
N GLU A 456 9.59 -8.51 -12.59
CA GLU A 456 8.67 -7.58 -11.92
C GLU A 456 7.30 -7.53 -12.60
N LEU A 457 6.24 -7.32 -11.81
CA LEU A 457 4.93 -6.94 -12.32
C LEU A 457 4.82 -5.42 -12.20
N PHE A 458 5.35 -4.74 -13.22
CA PHE A 458 5.38 -3.28 -13.28
C PHE A 458 3.98 -2.71 -13.52
N LEU A 459 3.55 -1.77 -12.68
CA LEU A 459 2.33 -0.98 -12.87
C LEU A 459 2.70 0.29 -13.63
N GLU A 460 2.03 0.55 -14.75
CA GLU A 460 2.34 1.70 -15.62
C GLU A 460 1.73 3.03 -15.13
N LEU A 461 1.16 3.02 -13.94
CA LEU A 461 0.40 4.09 -13.32
C LEU A 461 0.91 4.31 -11.89
N HIS A 462 0.69 5.49 -11.32
CA HIS A 462 1.13 5.87 -9.97
C HIS A 462 2.66 5.92 -9.77
N ASN A 463 3.43 6.20 -10.83
CA ASN A 463 4.90 6.29 -10.76
C ASN A 463 5.42 7.47 -9.91
N GLY A 464 4.58 8.48 -9.63
CA GLY A 464 4.91 9.61 -8.76
C GLY A 464 5.06 9.21 -7.29
N THR A 465 4.45 8.08 -6.91
CA THR A 465 4.51 7.53 -5.55
C THR A 465 5.92 7.18 -5.06
N TYR A 466 6.86 6.96 -5.99
CA TYR A 466 8.26 6.71 -5.66
C TYR A 466 8.96 7.95 -5.07
N THR A 467 8.42 9.14 -5.32
CA THR A 467 9.08 10.43 -5.02
C THR A 467 8.30 11.29 -4.03
N THR A 468 6.96 11.35 -4.15
CA THR A 468 6.11 12.13 -3.24
C THR A 468 6.37 11.78 -1.76
N GLN A 469 6.09 12.69 -0.82
CA GLN A 469 6.30 12.48 0.62
C GLN A 469 7.71 11.93 0.97
N ALA A 470 8.76 12.57 0.45
CA ALA A 470 10.16 12.14 0.65
C ALA A 470 10.56 11.94 2.13
N GLN A 471 9.96 12.67 3.07
CA GLN A 471 10.22 12.49 4.51
C GLN A 471 9.69 11.15 5.04
N ILE A 472 8.57 10.64 4.53
CA ILE A 472 8.05 9.32 4.87
C ILE A 472 9.01 8.23 4.40
N LYS A 473 9.48 8.32 3.14
CA LYS A 473 10.45 7.39 2.56
C LYS A 473 11.77 7.36 3.33
N LYS A 474 12.27 8.55 3.70
CA LYS A 474 13.47 8.70 4.54
C LYS A 474 13.26 8.07 5.92
N GLY A 475 12.14 8.40 6.59
CA GLY A 475 11.79 7.86 7.89
C GLY A 475 11.69 6.33 7.90
N ASN A 476 11.08 5.74 6.86
CA ASN A 476 11.02 4.29 6.69
C ASN A 476 12.42 3.68 6.63
N ARG A 477 13.28 4.14 5.71
CA ARG A 477 14.62 3.55 5.52
C ARG A 477 15.51 3.73 6.75
N GLU A 478 15.43 4.87 7.44
CA GLU A 478 16.12 5.09 8.70
C GLU A 478 15.67 4.09 9.77
N CYS A 479 14.36 3.90 9.93
CA CYS A 479 13.82 2.97 10.92
C CYS A 479 14.15 1.52 10.60
N GLU A 480 14.08 1.10 9.33
CA GLU A 480 14.52 -0.24 8.90
C GLU A 480 15.97 -0.51 9.29
N ARG A 481 16.87 0.45 9.02
CA ARG A 481 18.28 0.36 9.40
C ARG A 481 18.46 0.31 10.91
N MET A 482 17.78 1.18 11.65
CA MET A 482 17.91 1.21 13.12
C MET A 482 17.41 -0.07 13.78
N LEU A 483 16.28 -0.63 13.31
CA LEU A 483 15.77 -1.89 13.85
C LEU A 483 16.71 -3.06 13.53
N HIS A 484 17.26 -3.12 12.31
CA HIS A 484 18.32 -4.06 11.98
C HIS A 484 19.52 -3.93 12.94
N ASP A 485 20.03 -2.71 13.14
CA ASP A 485 21.20 -2.45 13.99
C ASP A 485 20.93 -2.87 15.45
N VAL A 486 19.75 -2.55 15.99
CA VAL A 486 19.34 -2.97 17.34
C VAL A 486 19.28 -4.48 17.47
N GLU A 487 18.71 -5.19 16.48
CA GLU A 487 18.61 -6.65 16.52
C GLU A 487 19.97 -7.33 16.47
N VAL A 488 20.88 -6.87 15.59
CA VAL A 488 22.26 -7.36 15.51
C VAL A 488 22.96 -7.15 16.85
N LEU A 489 22.96 -5.92 17.37
CA LEU A 489 23.66 -5.58 18.61
C LEU A 489 23.07 -6.30 19.83
N SER A 490 21.75 -6.42 19.91
CA SER A 490 21.08 -7.16 20.99
C SER A 490 21.41 -8.64 20.94
N THR A 491 21.49 -9.22 19.74
CA THR A 491 21.86 -10.64 19.56
C THR A 491 23.31 -10.89 19.99
N LEU A 492 24.24 -10.00 19.62
CA LEU A 492 25.63 -10.07 20.05
C LEU A 492 25.76 -9.90 21.57
N ALA A 493 24.98 -8.98 22.17
CA ALA A 493 24.97 -8.77 23.61
C ALA A 493 24.48 -10.02 24.37
N VAL A 494 23.42 -10.69 23.90
CA VAL A 494 22.96 -11.98 24.48
C VAL A 494 24.04 -13.06 24.38
N ALA A 495 24.77 -13.12 23.26
CA ALA A 495 25.82 -14.12 23.07
C ALA A 495 27.01 -13.92 24.02
N GLN A 496 27.29 -12.69 24.45
CA GLN A 496 28.43 -12.35 25.30
C GLN A 496 28.08 -12.23 26.79
N ASP A 497 26.91 -11.68 27.12
CA ASP A 497 26.45 -11.42 28.50
C ASP A 497 25.19 -12.23 28.80
N SER A 498 25.36 -13.32 29.57
CA SER A 498 24.26 -14.19 29.99
C SER A 498 23.16 -13.51 30.82
N VAL A 499 23.40 -12.29 31.33
CA VAL A 499 22.40 -11.50 32.06
C VAL A 499 21.52 -10.68 31.12
N PHE A 500 22.05 -10.26 29.97
CA PHE A 500 21.33 -9.43 29.01
C PHE A 500 20.15 -10.22 28.39
N GLN A 501 18.98 -9.60 28.37
CA GLN A 501 17.77 -10.20 27.80
C GLN A 501 17.47 -9.55 26.45
N TYR A 502 17.25 -10.37 25.42
CA TYR A 502 16.84 -9.86 24.12
C TYR A 502 15.48 -9.13 24.23
N PRO A 503 15.34 -7.88 23.76
CA PRO A 503 14.13 -7.08 23.93
C PRO A 503 13.03 -7.47 22.92
N ALA A 504 12.63 -8.75 22.92
CA ALA A 504 11.75 -9.36 21.93
C ALA A 504 10.40 -8.64 21.79
N SER A 505 9.75 -8.33 22.92
CA SER A 505 8.43 -7.70 22.93
C SER A 505 8.48 -6.26 22.43
N GLN A 506 9.47 -5.48 22.86
CA GLN A 506 9.66 -4.11 22.36
C GLN A 506 9.96 -4.11 20.86
N LEU A 507 10.87 -4.97 20.39
CA LEU A 507 11.18 -5.08 18.97
C LEU A 507 9.97 -5.49 18.13
N GLN A 508 9.16 -6.42 18.62
CA GLN A 508 7.92 -6.81 17.94
C GLN A 508 6.96 -5.62 17.79
N GLN A 509 6.80 -4.79 18.83
CA GLN A 509 5.97 -3.59 18.79
C GLN A 509 6.51 -2.57 17.79
N LEU A 510 7.83 -2.30 17.83
CA LEU A 510 8.47 -1.36 16.91
C LEU A 510 8.37 -1.83 15.44
N TRP A 511 8.55 -3.12 15.17
CA TRP A 511 8.33 -3.68 13.86
C TRP A 511 6.87 -3.51 13.42
N ARG A 512 5.88 -3.92 14.23
CA ARG A 512 4.46 -3.75 13.88
C ARG A 512 4.10 -2.29 13.58
N LEU A 513 4.68 -1.34 14.32
CA LEU A 513 4.49 0.09 14.08
C LEU A 513 5.15 0.57 12.77
N LEU A 514 6.35 0.10 12.46
CA LEU A 514 7.00 0.37 11.17
C LEU A 514 6.20 -0.22 10.00
N LEU A 515 5.78 -1.49 10.12
CA LEU A 515 5.03 -2.22 9.11
C LEU A 515 3.66 -1.60 8.83
N LEU A 516 3.02 -1.00 9.85
CA LEU A 516 1.79 -0.22 9.68
C LEU A 516 2.00 0.95 8.71
N ASN A 517 3.08 1.71 8.88
CA ASN A 517 3.42 2.81 7.97
C ASN A 517 3.82 2.36 6.56
N GLN A 518 4.03 1.06 6.33
CA GLN A 518 4.33 0.49 5.02
C GLN A 518 3.08 0.08 4.23
N PHE A 519 1.89 0.40 4.74
CA PHE A 519 0.64 0.29 3.99
C PHE A 519 0.75 0.99 2.62
N HIS A 520 0.08 0.43 1.60
CA HIS A 520 0.24 0.84 0.21
C HIS A 520 -0.24 2.26 -0.12
N ASP A 521 -0.94 2.96 0.79
CA ASP A 521 -1.17 4.41 0.63
C ASP A 521 -0.27 5.31 1.50
N VAL A 522 0.25 4.77 2.60
CA VAL A 522 1.01 5.57 3.57
C VAL A 522 2.44 5.74 3.09
N LEU A 523 3.16 4.63 2.86
CA LEU A 523 4.55 4.69 2.41
C LEU A 523 4.67 5.31 1.02
N PRO A 524 3.80 4.97 0.05
CA PRO A 524 3.72 5.62 -1.27
C PRO A 524 3.35 7.10 -1.21
N GLY A 525 2.83 7.58 -0.07
CA GLY A 525 2.67 9.01 0.22
C GLY A 525 1.43 9.61 -0.41
N SER A 526 0.37 8.81 -0.49
CA SER A 526 -0.87 9.07 -1.18
C SER A 526 -2.07 9.25 -0.24
N CYS A 527 -1.81 9.77 0.96
CA CYS A 527 -2.80 9.97 2.02
C CYS A 527 -2.93 11.46 2.41
N ILE A 528 -3.95 11.77 3.21
CA ILE A 528 -4.17 13.12 3.74
C ILE A 528 -3.09 13.54 4.74
N GLN A 529 -2.96 14.86 4.95
CA GLN A 529 -1.95 15.43 5.86
C GLN A 529 -1.96 14.81 7.27
N LEU A 530 -3.14 14.52 7.84
CA LEU A 530 -3.26 13.91 9.17
C LEU A 530 -2.52 12.56 9.26
N VAL A 531 -2.61 11.74 8.20
CA VAL A 531 -1.94 10.44 8.14
C VAL A 531 -0.43 10.60 8.02
N VAL A 532 0.03 11.60 7.24
CA VAL A 532 1.46 11.94 7.15
C VAL A 532 2.00 12.37 8.52
N GLU A 533 1.25 13.18 9.26
CA GLU A 533 1.62 13.62 10.61
C GLU A 533 1.72 12.43 11.58
N ASP A 534 0.74 11.52 11.58
CA ASP A 534 0.76 10.29 12.38
C ASP A 534 1.98 9.41 12.04
N ALA A 535 2.22 9.18 10.74
CA ALA A 535 3.33 8.35 10.29
C ALA A 535 4.70 8.93 10.71
N LEU A 536 4.88 10.26 10.63
CA LEU A 536 6.10 10.93 11.09
C LEU A 536 6.28 10.85 12.61
N GLN A 537 5.18 10.89 13.38
CA GLN A 537 5.22 10.67 14.83
C GLN A 537 5.65 9.23 15.16
N TYR A 538 5.10 8.23 14.46
CA TYR A 538 5.47 6.83 14.64
C TYR A 538 6.95 6.58 14.33
N TYR A 539 7.49 7.15 13.24
CA TYR A 539 8.93 7.07 12.98
C TYR A 539 9.76 7.71 14.10
N THR A 540 9.29 8.81 14.68
CA THR A 540 9.98 9.46 15.80
C THR A 540 9.97 8.59 17.05
N GLU A 541 8.85 7.93 17.35
CA GLU A 541 8.77 6.97 18.44
C GLU A 541 9.70 5.77 18.23
N ILE A 542 9.74 5.22 17.01
CA ILE A 542 10.61 4.10 16.65
C ILE A 542 12.06 4.50 16.85
N ARG A 543 12.51 5.62 16.27
CA ARG A 543 13.88 6.12 16.42
C ARG A 543 14.27 6.30 17.89
N ARG A 544 13.41 6.94 18.68
CA ARG A 544 13.66 7.17 20.11
C ARG A 544 13.84 5.86 20.88
N THR A 545 12.94 4.90 20.66
CA THR A 545 12.95 3.63 21.39
C THR A 545 14.08 2.73 20.91
N ALA A 546 14.33 2.67 19.61
CA ALA A 546 15.44 1.93 19.01
C ALA A 546 16.80 2.47 19.47
N ALA A 547 16.98 3.80 19.53
CA ALA A 547 18.22 4.39 20.05
C ALA A 547 18.50 3.98 21.51
N ARG A 548 17.48 3.95 22.37
CA ARG A 548 17.62 3.46 23.75
C ARG A 548 18.00 1.98 23.79
N LEU A 549 17.33 1.13 23.01
CA LEU A 549 17.64 -0.31 22.95
C LEU A 549 19.05 -0.57 22.39
N GLN A 550 19.47 0.22 21.41
CA GLN A 550 20.82 0.19 20.85
C GLN A 550 21.85 0.55 21.93
N GLU A 551 21.61 1.62 22.69
CA GLU A 551 22.50 2.02 23.79
C GLU A 551 22.60 0.94 24.86
N GLU A 552 21.48 0.35 25.28
CA GLU A 552 21.44 -0.75 26.26
C GLU A 552 22.24 -1.97 25.78
N ALA A 553 22.10 -2.36 24.50
CA ALA A 553 22.86 -3.44 23.90
C ALA A 553 24.36 -3.13 23.84
N VAL A 554 24.74 -1.91 23.44
CA VAL A 554 26.15 -1.47 23.36
C VAL A 554 26.79 -1.40 24.76
N GLN A 555 26.07 -0.89 25.76
CA GLN A 555 26.54 -0.84 27.14
C GLN A 555 26.78 -2.25 27.71
N SER A 556 25.94 -3.23 27.36
CA SER A 556 26.17 -4.63 27.72
C SER A 556 27.37 -5.22 26.99
N LEU A 557 27.44 -5.06 25.66
CA LEU A 557 28.49 -5.63 24.81
C LEU A 557 29.89 -5.09 25.15
N CYS A 558 29.99 -3.79 25.42
CA CYS A 558 31.25 -3.07 25.61
C CYS A 558 31.50 -2.62 27.05
N ARG A 559 30.83 -3.23 28.04
CA ARG A 559 30.88 -2.82 29.46
C ARG A 559 32.30 -2.58 29.98
N ASP A 560 33.21 -3.50 29.72
CA ASP A 560 34.60 -3.43 30.22
C ASP A 560 35.45 -2.38 29.50
N LEU A 561 35.06 -2.01 28.27
CA LEU A 561 35.73 -1.01 27.44
C LEU A 561 35.23 0.41 27.73
N LEU A 562 33.97 0.53 28.18
CA LEU A 562 33.34 1.80 28.54
C LEU A 562 33.64 2.26 29.98
N GLN A 563 34.30 1.42 30.80
CA GLN A 563 34.72 1.84 32.15
C GLN A 563 35.87 2.87 32.08
N PRO A 564 35.75 4.03 32.75
CA PRO A 564 36.79 5.04 32.74
C PRO A 564 38.05 4.51 33.44
N LYS A 565 39.15 4.34 32.70
CA LYS A 565 40.46 4.04 33.28
C LYS A 565 41.16 5.35 33.65
N ALA A 566 41.59 5.47 34.90
CA ALA A 566 42.33 6.63 35.38
C ALA A 566 43.61 6.85 34.55
N GLY A 567 43.69 7.98 33.84
CA GLY A 567 44.86 8.40 33.06
C GLY A 567 44.90 7.97 31.59
N SER A 568 43.83 7.39 31.01
CA SER A 568 43.80 7.11 29.56
C SER A 568 43.33 8.31 28.74
N THR A 569 43.92 8.49 27.56
CA THR A 569 43.35 9.34 26.50
C THR A 569 41.92 8.88 26.19
N GLU A 570 41.02 9.84 25.94
CA GLU A 570 39.64 9.51 25.56
C GLU A 570 39.64 8.69 24.27
N SER A 571 38.91 7.57 24.30
CA SER A 571 38.86 6.61 23.22
C SER A 571 37.46 6.50 22.68
N THR A 572 37.29 6.65 21.37
CA THR A 572 35.97 6.52 20.72
C THR A 572 35.73 5.07 20.31
N LEU A 573 34.60 4.52 20.76
CA LEU A 573 34.13 3.22 20.31
C LEU A 573 33.35 3.39 19.01
N VAL A 574 33.72 2.64 17.97
CA VAL A 574 33.06 2.64 16.67
C VAL A 574 32.50 1.25 16.41
N LEU A 575 31.26 1.18 15.94
CA LEU A 575 30.53 -0.06 15.68
C LEU A 575 30.31 -0.24 14.17
N ASN A 576 30.36 -1.49 13.72
CA ASN A 576 30.03 -1.87 12.36
C ASN A 576 29.03 -3.04 12.40
N THR A 577 27.78 -2.75 12.07
CA THR A 577 26.69 -3.73 11.99
C THR A 577 26.56 -4.36 10.61
N LEU A 578 27.52 -4.17 9.70
CA LEU A 578 27.50 -4.77 8.38
C LEU A 578 28.33 -6.08 8.33
N PRO A 579 27.98 -7.04 7.45
CA PRO A 579 28.62 -8.34 7.36
C PRO A 579 29.96 -8.32 6.59
N TRP A 580 30.63 -7.17 6.53
CA TRP A 580 31.98 -7.01 5.97
C TRP A 580 32.76 -5.94 6.73
N GLU A 581 34.10 -6.01 6.65
CA GLU A 581 34.98 -4.99 7.20
C GLU A 581 34.82 -3.66 6.46
N ARG A 582 34.88 -2.54 7.19
CA ARG A 582 34.79 -1.20 6.62
C ARG A 582 35.97 -0.36 7.05
N THR A 583 36.52 0.38 6.10
CA THR A 583 37.51 1.43 6.35
C THR A 583 36.93 2.75 5.90
N GLU A 584 36.62 3.65 6.84
CA GLU A 584 35.91 4.90 6.55
C GLU A 584 36.43 6.08 7.37
N VAL A 585 36.23 7.27 6.82
CA VAL A 585 36.49 8.54 7.50
C VAL A 585 35.24 8.95 8.29
N ILE A 586 35.36 8.96 9.61
CA ILE A 586 34.29 9.32 10.55
C ILE A 586 34.56 10.67 11.20
N SER A 587 33.49 11.37 11.60
CA SER A 587 33.56 12.49 12.54
C SER A 587 33.64 11.96 13.97
N ARG A 588 34.49 12.55 14.79
CA ARG A 588 34.72 12.19 16.18
C ARG A 588 34.52 13.43 17.05
N PRO A 589 33.53 13.43 17.97
CA PRO A 589 33.35 14.56 18.88
C PRO A 589 34.52 14.62 19.87
N GLU A 590 35.08 15.81 20.04
CA GLU A 590 36.11 16.13 21.02
C GLU A 590 35.47 16.75 22.30
N PRO A 591 36.18 16.75 23.44
CA PRO A 591 35.65 17.26 24.72
C PRO A 591 35.19 18.73 24.70
N ASP A 592 35.78 19.53 23.81
CA ASP A 592 35.44 20.95 23.63
C ASP A 592 34.23 21.17 22.71
N GLY A 593 33.61 20.09 22.23
CA GLY A 593 32.48 20.09 21.31
C GLY A 593 32.86 20.28 19.85
N THR A 594 34.16 20.34 19.51
CA THR A 594 34.62 20.31 18.11
C THR A 594 34.57 18.89 17.56
N GLU A 595 34.52 18.73 16.24
CA GLU A 595 34.64 17.43 15.60
C GLU A 595 35.99 17.29 14.89
N THR A 596 36.70 16.20 15.14
CA THR A 596 37.90 15.82 14.39
C THR A 596 37.60 14.64 13.47
N LEU A 597 38.34 14.52 12.37
CA LEU A 597 38.19 13.41 11.45
C LEU A 597 39.16 12.29 11.80
N ALA A 598 38.69 11.04 11.68
CA ALA A 598 39.50 9.84 11.88
C ALA A 598 39.23 8.82 10.78
N LEU A 599 40.29 8.26 10.19
CA LEU A 599 40.18 7.07 9.35
C LEU A 599 40.22 5.84 10.25
N VAL A 600 39.20 5.00 10.15
CA VAL A 600 39.00 3.85 11.06
C VAL A 600 38.65 2.61 10.25
N THR A 601 39.30 1.50 10.57
CA THR A 601 38.91 0.17 10.10
C THR A 601 38.17 -0.56 11.22
N VAL A 602 36.97 -1.05 10.93
CA VAL A 602 36.15 -1.81 11.87
C VAL A 602 35.80 -3.17 11.25
N PRO A 603 36.04 -4.29 11.95
CA PRO A 603 35.73 -5.62 11.42
C PRO A 603 34.22 -5.77 11.18
N SER A 604 33.87 -6.79 10.39
CA SER A 604 32.48 -7.17 10.16
C SER A 604 31.74 -7.46 11.47
N MET A 605 30.49 -6.99 11.59
CA MET A 605 29.59 -7.27 12.72
C MET A 605 30.29 -7.07 14.08
N GLY A 606 31.08 -6.02 14.21
CA GLY A 606 32.03 -5.85 15.31
C GLY A 606 32.23 -4.39 15.71
N TYR A 607 33.24 -4.16 16.54
CA TYR A 607 33.59 -2.83 17.03
C TYR A 607 35.10 -2.63 17.09
N ALA A 608 35.53 -1.37 17.09
CA ALA A 608 36.91 -0.97 17.24
C ALA A 608 37.03 0.20 18.22
N LEU A 609 38.10 0.20 19.03
CA LEU A 609 38.44 1.30 19.92
C LEU A 609 39.48 2.19 19.25
N VAL A 610 39.08 3.41 18.89
CA VAL A 610 39.94 4.36 18.17
C VAL A 610 40.76 5.15 19.18
N ARG A 611 42.05 4.82 19.28
CA ARG A 611 43.04 5.56 20.09
C ARG A 611 43.90 6.48 19.23
N GLU A 612 44.44 5.94 18.14
CA GLU A 612 45.17 6.67 17.11
C GLU A 612 44.50 6.39 15.76
N PRO A 613 44.09 7.42 15.00
CA PRO A 613 43.47 7.23 13.70
C PRO A 613 44.50 6.74 12.67
N LEU A 614 44.03 5.99 11.67
CA LEU A 614 44.87 5.55 10.56
C LEU A 614 45.31 6.76 9.71
N LEU A 615 46.54 6.71 9.20
CA LEU A 615 47.00 7.67 8.20
C LEU A 615 46.58 7.17 6.80
N PRO A 616 45.99 8.02 5.95
CA PRO A 616 45.64 7.62 4.60
C PRO A 616 46.91 7.42 3.78
N SER A 617 46.93 6.43 2.90
CA SER A 617 48.02 6.21 1.94
C SER A 617 48.15 7.40 0.97
N HIS A 618 47.00 7.92 0.52
CA HIS A 618 46.88 9.11 -0.29
C HIS A 618 45.92 10.08 0.40
N PRO A 619 46.40 11.20 0.95
CA PRO A 619 45.52 12.21 1.51
C PRO A 619 44.70 12.86 0.39
N VAL A 620 43.49 13.32 0.74
CA VAL A 620 42.66 14.07 -0.20
C VAL A 620 43.32 15.42 -0.48
N SER A 621 43.42 15.81 -1.75
CA SER A 621 43.85 17.15 -2.15
C SER A 621 42.70 17.90 -2.82
N VAL A 622 42.48 19.15 -2.42
CA VAL A 622 41.48 20.04 -3.04
C VAL A 622 42.18 21.30 -3.54
N MET A 623 42.08 21.58 -4.84
CA MET A 623 42.76 22.71 -5.47
C MET A 623 41.79 23.55 -6.31
N LYS A 624 41.78 24.86 -6.05
CA LYS A 624 41.04 25.81 -6.88
C LYS A 624 41.88 26.22 -8.08
N GLN A 625 41.30 26.14 -9.27
CA GLN A 625 41.94 26.51 -10.53
C GLN A 625 41.71 27.99 -10.86
N GLU A 626 42.44 28.52 -11.85
CA GLU A 626 42.36 29.93 -12.27
C GLU A 626 40.98 30.31 -12.84
N ASP A 627 40.31 29.37 -13.49
CA ASP A 627 38.96 29.54 -14.07
C ASP A 627 37.83 29.44 -13.03
N GLY A 628 38.17 29.20 -11.75
CA GLY A 628 37.23 29.04 -10.65
C GLY A 628 36.73 27.62 -10.44
N SER A 629 37.09 26.66 -11.29
CA SER A 629 36.81 25.23 -11.07
C SER A 629 37.64 24.69 -9.90
N ILE A 630 37.21 23.55 -9.34
CA ILE A 630 37.90 22.88 -8.23
C ILE A 630 38.20 21.44 -8.63
N THR A 631 39.45 21.02 -8.42
CA THR A 631 39.86 19.63 -8.54
C THR A 631 39.98 18.97 -7.18
N MET A 632 39.52 17.72 -7.07
CA MET A 632 39.59 16.89 -5.87
C MET A 632 40.17 15.53 -6.24
N GLU A 633 41.11 15.02 -5.44
CA GLU A 633 41.75 13.72 -5.69
C GLU A 633 42.05 13.01 -4.36
N ASN A 634 41.94 11.68 -4.32
CA ASN A 634 42.23 10.87 -3.13
C ASN A 634 43.09 9.63 -3.42
N GLY A 635 43.78 9.59 -4.56
CA GLY A 635 44.56 8.43 -5.01
C GLY A 635 43.74 7.24 -5.51
N VAL A 636 42.40 7.33 -5.52
CA VAL A 636 41.50 6.35 -6.16
C VAL A 636 40.75 6.99 -7.32
N ILE A 637 40.14 8.14 -7.06
CA ILE A 637 39.43 8.93 -8.08
C ILE A 637 39.95 10.37 -8.11
N ALA A 638 39.88 10.97 -9.30
CA ALA A 638 40.10 12.39 -9.52
C ALA A 638 38.82 13.02 -10.10
N VAL A 639 38.44 14.17 -9.56
CA VAL A 639 37.18 14.86 -9.87
C VAL A 639 37.48 16.32 -10.23
N CYS A 640 36.81 16.84 -11.25
CA CYS A 640 36.77 18.27 -11.57
C CYS A 640 35.34 18.78 -11.44
N LEU A 641 35.17 19.91 -10.75
CA LEU A 641 33.90 20.53 -10.45
C LEU A 641 33.89 21.97 -10.97
N ASP A 642 32.81 22.37 -11.64
CA ASP A 642 32.62 23.77 -12.05
C ASP A 642 32.07 24.65 -10.91
N MET A 643 31.95 25.96 -11.16
CA MET A 643 31.44 26.92 -10.16
C MET A 643 29.99 26.65 -9.72
N MET A 644 29.23 25.87 -10.48
CA MET A 644 27.85 25.49 -10.19
C MET A 644 27.73 24.12 -9.51
N GLY A 645 28.87 23.47 -9.22
CA GLY A 645 28.91 22.14 -8.60
C GLY A 645 28.65 21.00 -9.57
N HIS A 646 28.64 21.25 -10.89
CA HIS A 646 28.59 20.17 -11.86
C HIS A 646 29.91 19.40 -11.86
N VAL A 647 29.82 18.08 -12.02
CA VAL A 647 30.97 17.22 -12.26
C VAL A 647 31.29 17.23 -13.75
N THR A 648 32.42 17.83 -14.11
CA THR A 648 32.90 17.94 -15.50
C THR A 648 33.88 16.83 -15.88
N SER A 649 34.51 16.20 -14.89
CA SER A 649 35.39 15.05 -15.05
C SER A 649 35.35 14.21 -13.77
N LEU A 650 35.29 12.89 -13.93
CA LEU A 650 35.38 11.89 -12.87
C LEU A 650 36.19 10.70 -13.42
N ARG A 651 37.46 10.61 -13.03
CA ARG A 651 38.39 9.57 -13.49
C ARG A 651 38.69 8.57 -12.40
N LEU A 652 38.70 7.29 -12.78
CA LEU A 652 39.27 6.22 -11.96
C LEU A 652 40.77 6.10 -12.27
N LEU A 653 41.63 6.50 -11.32
CA LEU A 653 43.06 6.72 -11.57
C LEU A 653 43.80 5.49 -12.09
N ASP A 654 43.52 4.30 -11.55
CA ASP A 654 44.18 3.06 -12.00
C ASP A 654 43.93 2.71 -13.47
N SER A 655 42.80 3.17 -14.02
CA SER A 655 42.37 2.86 -15.40
C SER A 655 42.44 4.06 -16.33
N GLU A 656 42.60 5.27 -15.79
CA GLU A 656 42.45 6.57 -16.47
C GLU A 656 41.12 6.71 -17.25
N ARG A 657 40.09 5.91 -16.92
CA ARG A 657 38.79 5.94 -17.60
C ARG A 657 38.00 7.14 -17.12
N GLU A 658 37.65 8.02 -18.06
CA GLU A 658 36.72 9.14 -17.85
C GLU A 658 35.26 8.63 -17.76
N ALA A 659 34.57 9.03 -16.69
CA ALA A 659 33.17 8.65 -16.47
C ALA A 659 32.19 9.66 -17.06
N VAL A 660 32.57 10.93 -17.26
CA VAL A 660 31.69 12.00 -17.76
C VAL A 660 31.98 12.27 -19.24
N PRO A 661 30.97 12.20 -20.15
CA PRO A 661 31.17 12.50 -21.56
C PRO A 661 31.65 13.93 -21.81
N ASP A 662 32.51 14.10 -22.83
CA ASP A 662 33.01 15.41 -23.25
C ASP A 662 31.86 16.42 -23.47
N GLY A 663 31.96 17.59 -22.84
CA GLY A 663 30.98 18.66 -22.94
C GLY A 663 29.65 18.42 -22.20
N CYS A 664 29.54 17.34 -21.43
CA CYS A 664 28.40 17.07 -20.56
C CYS A 664 28.69 17.45 -19.10
N TYR A 665 27.63 17.55 -18.31
CA TYR A 665 27.69 17.89 -16.90
C TYR A 665 26.95 16.83 -16.09
N ALA A 666 27.68 16.09 -15.25
CA ALA A 666 27.07 15.24 -14.23
C ALA A 666 26.74 16.07 -12.98
N ASN A 667 25.86 15.55 -12.11
CA ASN A 667 25.28 16.30 -11.00
C ASN A 667 24.52 17.56 -11.47
N GLN A 668 23.83 17.48 -12.61
CA GLN A 668 23.04 18.58 -13.15
C GLN A 668 21.61 18.52 -12.63
N PHE A 669 21.18 19.56 -11.93
CA PHE A 669 19.79 19.68 -11.47
C PHE A 669 18.88 20.19 -12.58
N ALA A 670 17.71 19.57 -12.72
CA ALA A 670 16.68 19.98 -13.66
C ALA A 670 15.31 19.99 -12.98
N LEU A 671 14.52 21.02 -13.30
CA LEU A 671 13.16 21.20 -12.84
C LEU A 671 12.19 20.87 -13.97
N PHE A 672 11.15 20.10 -13.68
CA PHE A 672 10.08 19.74 -14.60
C PHE A 672 8.76 20.26 -14.05
N ASP A 673 7.81 20.56 -14.93
CA ASP A 673 6.43 20.85 -14.57
C ASP A 673 5.71 19.51 -14.34
N ASP A 674 5.07 19.37 -13.19
CA ASP A 674 4.38 18.15 -12.77
C ASP A 674 2.88 18.41 -12.61
N VAL A 675 2.14 18.08 -13.66
CA VAL A 675 0.68 18.24 -13.73
C VAL A 675 0.14 16.95 -14.36
N PRO A 676 -0.18 15.94 -13.54
CA PRO A 676 -0.64 14.65 -14.05
C PRO A 676 -2.07 14.71 -14.60
N LEU A 677 -2.51 13.63 -15.25
CA LEU A 677 -3.86 13.54 -15.85
C LEU A 677 -4.96 13.25 -14.82
N TYR A 678 -4.67 12.42 -13.82
CA TYR A 678 -5.70 11.85 -12.95
C TYR A 678 -5.51 12.22 -11.47
N TRP A 679 -4.33 11.91 -10.89
CA TRP A 679 -4.12 12.04 -9.44
C TRP A 679 -2.76 12.69 -9.08
N ASP A 680 -2.80 13.92 -8.55
CA ASP A 680 -1.63 14.76 -8.25
C ASP A 680 -0.54 14.10 -7.39
N ALA A 681 -0.91 13.33 -6.37
CA ALA A 681 0.07 12.71 -5.46
C ALA A 681 0.53 11.32 -5.89
N TRP A 682 -0.19 10.67 -6.82
CA TRP A 682 0.13 9.32 -7.27
C TRP A 682 0.91 9.35 -8.57
N ASP A 683 0.45 10.14 -9.54
CA ASP A 683 0.90 10.07 -10.91
C ASP A 683 1.98 11.08 -11.22
N VAL A 684 2.93 10.63 -12.05
CA VAL A 684 3.72 11.50 -12.92
C VAL A 684 3.54 10.95 -14.33
N MET A 685 3.37 11.82 -15.31
CA MET A 685 3.13 11.43 -16.70
C MET A 685 4.39 11.63 -17.54
N ASP A 686 4.63 10.79 -18.54
CA ASP A 686 5.84 10.83 -19.37
C ASP A 686 6.11 12.20 -20.02
N TYR A 687 5.05 12.91 -20.42
CA TYR A 687 5.16 14.26 -21.00
C TYR A 687 5.77 15.31 -20.05
N HIS A 688 5.87 15.04 -18.73
CA HIS A 688 6.59 15.94 -17.82
C HIS A 688 8.03 16.14 -18.31
N LEU A 689 8.64 15.12 -18.93
CA LEU A 689 10.01 15.15 -19.45
C LEU A 689 10.22 16.23 -20.53
N GLU A 690 9.17 16.62 -21.26
CA GLU A 690 9.22 17.68 -22.28
C GLU A 690 9.40 19.08 -21.68
N THR A 691 9.11 19.23 -20.40
CA THR A 691 9.14 20.52 -19.69
C THR A 691 10.47 20.79 -18.97
N ARG A 692 11.48 19.95 -19.22
CA ARG A 692 12.81 20.01 -18.60
C ARG A 692 13.43 21.41 -18.65
N LYS A 693 13.76 21.96 -17.49
CA LYS A 693 14.46 23.24 -17.31
C LYS A 693 15.69 23.04 -16.42
N PRO A 694 16.92 23.06 -16.95
CA PRO A 694 18.13 23.05 -16.14
C PRO A 694 18.15 24.19 -15.13
N VAL A 695 18.63 23.90 -13.92
CA VAL A 695 18.81 24.92 -12.89
C VAL A 695 20.10 25.69 -13.18
N THR A 696 19.98 26.93 -13.65
CA THR A 696 21.12 27.76 -14.07
C THR A 696 21.41 28.95 -13.16
N THR A 697 20.62 29.16 -12.10
CA THR A 697 20.75 30.35 -11.25
C THR A 697 21.62 30.05 -10.03
N LEU A 698 22.88 30.51 -10.09
CA LEU A 698 23.85 30.41 -9.00
C LEU A 698 23.56 31.45 -7.91
N LEU A 699 23.47 31.01 -6.65
CA LEU A 699 23.35 31.89 -5.48
C LEU A 699 24.70 32.08 -4.80
N LYS A 700 25.43 30.98 -4.60
CA LYS A 700 26.79 30.99 -4.06
C LYS A 700 27.64 30.06 -4.93
N PRO A 701 28.77 30.55 -5.46
CA PRO A 701 29.70 29.72 -6.22
C PRO A 701 30.28 28.62 -5.35
N LEU A 702 30.83 27.61 -6.00
CA LEU A 702 31.55 26.52 -5.34
C LEU A 702 32.72 27.05 -4.49
N GLU A 703 32.69 26.73 -3.19
CA GLU A 703 33.68 27.14 -2.20
C GLU A 703 34.28 25.92 -1.49
N ILE A 704 35.59 25.96 -1.21
CA ILE A 704 36.27 24.93 -0.43
C ILE A 704 35.90 25.09 1.03
N ILE A 705 35.30 24.05 1.63
CA ILE A 705 34.97 23.98 3.05
C ILE A 705 36.10 23.26 3.80
N LEU A 706 36.56 22.13 3.28
CA LEU A 706 37.73 21.39 3.76
C LEU A 706 38.74 21.22 2.63
N ALA A 707 39.96 21.72 2.86
CA ALA A 707 41.02 21.75 1.85
C ALA A 707 41.67 20.38 1.58
N GLY A 708 41.34 19.33 2.36
CA GLY A 708 41.86 17.98 2.16
C GLY A 708 42.41 17.33 3.45
N GLY A 709 43.30 16.36 3.27
CA GLY A 709 43.81 15.49 4.34
C GLY A 709 43.03 14.17 4.39
N LEU A 710 42.17 14.00 5.38
CA LEU A 710 41.26 12.84 5.42
C LEU A 710 40.00 13.05 4.59
N ARG A 711 39.54 14.29 4.47
CA ARG A 711 38.32 14.66 3.74
C ARG A 711 38.54 15.99 3.03
N GLY A 712 38.20 16.03 1.75
CA GLY A 712 37.97 17.26 1.02
C GLY A 712 36.48 17.50 0.90
N SER A 713 36.03 18.73 1.08
CA SER A 713 34.64 19.07 0.77
C SER A 713 34.49 20.47 0.22
N VAL A 714 33.52 20.61 -0.67
CA VAL A 714 33.15 21.85 -1.33
C VAL A 714 31.65 22.06 -1.26
N ARG A 715 31.20 23.32 -1.21
CA ARG A 715 29.79 23.65 -1.08
C ARG A 715 29.39 24.75 -2.03
N PHE A 716 28.18 24.67 -2.56
CA PHE A 716 27.57 25.70 -3.39
C PHE A 716 26.07 25.82 -3.08
N SER A 717 25.46 26.89 -3.58
CA SER A 717 24.01 27.09 -3.46
C SER A 717 23.41 27.56 -4.78
N LEU A 718 22.28 26.97 -5.15
CA LEU A 718 21.50 27.30 -6.34
C LEU A 718 20.11 27.81 -5.96
N LYS A 719 19.54 28.65 -6.82
CA LYS A 719 18.11 28.98 -6.78
C LYS A 719 17.35 28.02 -7.67
N VAL A 720 16.39 27.31 -7.11
CA VAL A 720 15.55 26.33 -7.82
C VAL A 720 14.15 26.94 -7.99
N GLY A 721 13.69 27.08 -9.23
CA GLY A 721 12.40 27.70 -9.49
C GLY A 721 12.32 29.15 -9.02
N LYS A 722 11.14 29.56 -8.53
CA LYS A 722 10.89 30.96 -8.13
C LYS A 722 11.28 31.23 -6.67
N SER A 723 10.99 30.27 -5.80
CA SER A 723 10.95 30.45 -4.34
C SER A 723 11.77 29.41 -3.56
N SER A 724 12.33 28.42 -4.25
CA SER A 724 13.09 27.34 -3.60
C SER A 724 14.58 27.55 -3.72
N THR A 725 15.33 26.99 -2.77
CA THR A 725 16.79 27.03 -2.77
C THR A 725 17.35 25.65 -2.53
N LEU A 726 18.53 25.38 -3.10
CA LEU A 726 19.26 24.15 -2.94
C LEU A 726 20.68 24.49 -2.49
N THR A 727 21.15 23.81 -1.46
CA THR A 727 22.55 23.83 -1.03
C THR A 727 23.05 22.40 -1.06
N GLN A 728 24.18 22.18 -1.73
CA GLN A 728 24.79 20.86 -1.78
C GLN A 728 26.25 20.96 -1.35
N GLU A 729 26.64 20.02 -0.48
CA GLU A 729 28.04 19.77 -0.15
C GLU A 729 28.50 18.49 -0.85
N ILE A 730 29.60 18.59 -1.57
CA ILE A 730 30.24 17.49 -2.30
C ILE A 730 31.48 17.09 -1.51
N ILE A 731 31.58 15.82 -1.13
CA ILE A 731 32.56 15.30 -0.19
C ILE A 731 33.34 14.17 -0.83
N LEU A 732 34.66 14.26 -0.75
CA LEU A 732 35.60 13.19 -1.09
C LEU A 732 36.38 12.77 0.16
N ASP A 733 36.23 11.51 0.54
CA ASP A 733 36.95 10.90 1.65
C ASP A 733 38.22 10.19 1.16
N ALA A 734 39.26 10.14 1.99
CA ALA A 734 40.44 9.33 1.71
C ALA A 734 40.06 7.84 1.60
N SER A 735 40.70 7.12 0.68
CA SER A 735 40.45 5.69 0.41
C SER A 735 39.03 5.34 -0.07
N CYS A 736 38.23 6.33 -0.45
CA CYS A 736 36.83 6.14 -0.86
C CYS A 736 36.70 6.13 -2.40
N PRO A 737 36.10 5.11 -3.03
CA PRO A 737 36.01 5.02 -4.50
C PRO A 737 34.81 5.78 -5.09
N PHE A 738 34.18 6.67 -4.32
CA PHE A 738 33.00 7.41 -4.75
C PHE A 738 32.96 8.83 -4.16
N LEU A 739 32.20 9.70 -4.84
CA LEU A 739 31.90 11.05 -4.40
C LEU A 739 30.56 11.06 -3.65
N ARG A 740 30.50 11.73 -2.49
CA ARG A 740 29.26 11.84 -1.71
C ARG A 740 28.63 13.20 -1.88
N PHE A 741 27.33 13.22 -2.16
CA PHE A 741 26.53 14.44 -2.32
C PHE A 741 25.58 14.58 -1.14
N GLN A 742 25.71 15.64 -0.36
CA GLN A 742 24.78 15.99 0.70
C GLN A 742 23.92 17.17 0.23
N THR A 743 22.70 16.88 -0.20
CA THR A 743 21.79 17.87 -0.76
C THR A 743 20.74 18.29 0.27
N GLN A 744 20.65 19.59 0.53
CA GLN A 744 19.58 20.21 1.31
C GLN A 744 18.75 21.09 0.38
N VAL A 745 17.43 20.87 0.37
CA VAL A 745 16.50 21.63 -0.46
C VAL A 745 15.46 22.29 0.43
N GLU A 746 15.39 23.61 0.38
CA GLU A 746 14.25 24.36 0.90
C GLU A 746 13.20 24.43 -0.22
N TRP A 747 12.26 23.49 -0.20
CA TRP A 747 11.28 23.29 -1.25
C TRP A 747 9.98 24.04 -0.99
N LYS A 748 9.61 24.93 -1.93
CA LYS A 748 8.42 25.80 -1.89
C LYS A 748 7.70 25.89 -3.24
N GLU A 749 8.13 25.13 -4.24
CA GLU A 749 7.43 25.10 -5.51
C GLU A 749 6.15 24.24 -5.43
N ALA A 750 5.19 24.55 -6.29
CA ALA A 750 3.97 23.77 -6.48
C ALA A 750 3.95 23.17 -7.89
N HIS A 751 3.50 21.92 -8.02
CA HIS A 751 3.40 21.23 -9.31
C HIS A 751 4.72 21.26 -10.09
N LYS A 752 5.80 20.88 -9.40
CA LYS A 752 7.16 20.80 -9.94
C LYS A 752 7.81 19.50 -9.48
N PHE A 753 8.69 18.99 -10.32
CA PHE A 753 9.48 17.80 -10.07
C PHE A 753 10.96 18.19 -10.18
N LEU A 754 11.75 18.02 -9.12
CA LEU A 754 13.20 18.24 -9.14
C LEU A 754 13.92 16.90 -9.34
N LYS A 755 14.79 16.84 -10.33
CA LYS A 755 15.65 15.67 -10.58
C LYS A 755 17.12 16.09 -10.68
N VAL A 756 18.01 15.14 -10.46
CA VAL A 756 19.46 15.29 -10.70
C VAL A 756 19.93 14.27 -11.73
N GLU A 757 20.71 14.75 -12.70
CA GLU A 757 21.13 14.00 -13.88
C GLU A 757 22.65 13.78 -13.89
N PHE A 758 23.04 12.57 -14.28
CA PHE A 758 24.42 12.13 -14.42
C PHE A 758 24.60 11.47 -15.80
N PRO A 759 24.91 12.27 -16.85
CA PRO A 759 25.40 11.71 -18.11
C PRO A 759 26.73 10.99 -17.86
N VAL A 760 26.82 9.74 -18.28
CA VAL A 760 28.00 8.89 -18.11
C VAL A 760 28.51 8.37 -19.44
N GLN A 761 29.80 8.10 -19.53
CA GLN A 761 30.45 7.57 -20.73
C GLN A 761 30.31 6.05 -20.83
N VAL A 762 29.11 5.52 -20.59
CA VAL A 762 28.82 4.08 -20.63
C VAL A 762 27.75 3.81 -21.67
N ARG A 763 27.93 2.76 -22.47
CA ARG A 763 26.95 2.32 -23.46
C ARG A 763 26.44 0.93 -23.14
N SER A 764 25.24 0.86 -22.57
CA SER A 764 24.49 -0.38 -22.38
C SER A 764 23.04 -0.21 -22.81
N THR A 765 22.41 -1.30 -23.26
CA THR A 765 20.98 -1.35 -23.59
C THR A 765 20.11 -1.52 -22.35
N ASN A 766 20.71 -1.83 -21.19
CA ASN A 766 20.01 -1.99 -19.92
C ASN A 766 20.78 -1.33 -18.78
N ALA A 767 20.05 -0.84 -17.79
CA ALA A 767 20.57 -0.43 -16.50
C ALA A 767 20.13 -1.43 -15.42
N THR A 768 20.98 -1.66 -14.43
CA THR A 768 20.75 -2.60 -13.33
C THR A 768 20.28 -1.82 -12.11
N TYR A 769 19.20 -2.27 -11.46
CA TYR A 769 18.60 -1.60 -10.31
C TYR A 769 18.56 -2.52 -9.11
N GLU A 770 18.95 -2.02 -7.93
CA GLU A 770 18.73 -2.77 -6.68
C GLU A 770 17.23 -2.92 -6.42
N ILE A 771 16.84 -4.15 -6.09
CA ILE A 771 15.53 -4.50 -5.54
C ILE A 771 15.74 -5.29 -4.24
N GLN A 772 14.67 -5.75 -3.59
CA GLN A 772 14.80 -6.58 -2.39
C GLN A 772 15.62 -7.84 -2.69
N PHE A 773 16.67 -8.07 -1.89
CA PHE A 773 17.54 -9.25 -1.96
C PHE A 773 18.16 -9.56 -3.33
N GLY A 774 18.23 -8.59 -4.23
CA GLY A 774 18.79 -8.80 -5.56
C GLY A 774 18.77 -7.56 -6.44
N HIS A 775 18.78 -7.79 -7.75
CA HIS A 775 18.71 -6.73 -8.75
C HIS A 775 17.99 -7.24 -10.00
N LEU A 776 17.48 -6.32 -10.81
CA LEU A 776 16.96 -6.62 -12.14
C LEU A 776 17.46 -5.58 -13.16
N GLN A 777 17.32 -5.90 -14.43
CA GLN A 777 17.71 -5.04 -15.53
C GLN A 777 16.48 -4.42 -16.19
N ARG A 778 16.50 -3.10 -16.42
CA ARG A 778 15.48 -2.39 -17.19
C ARG A 778 16.10 -1.75 -18.44
N PRO A 779 15.37 -1.68 -19.57
CA PRO A 779 15.89 -1.09 -20.79
C PRO A 779 16.25 0.39 -20.63
N THR A 780 17.31 0.84 -21.30
CA THR A 780 17.72 2.25 -21.39
C THR A 780 17.21 2.94 -22.66
N HIS A 781 16.28 2.30 -23.37
CA HIS A 781 15.72 2.75 -24.63
C HIS A 781 14.20 2.56 -24.64
N TRP A 782 13.49 3.16 -25.59
CA TRP A 782 12.03 3.09 -25.70
C TRP A 782 11.61 2.41 -27.01
N ASN A 783 12.00 1.15 -27.19
CA ASN A 783 11.74 0.42 -28.45
C ASN A 783 10.32 -0.13 -28.51
N THR A 784 9.79 -0.58 -27.37
CA THR A 784 8.42 -1.07 -27.24
C THR A 784 7.60 -0.16 -26.33
N SER A 785 6.28 -0.32 -26.36
CA SER A 785 5.36 0.35 -25.43
C SER A 785 5.65 -0.02 -23.97
N TRP A 786 6.14 -1.24 -23.70
CA TRP A 786 6.54 -1.68 -22.37
C TRP A 786 7.83 -0.99 -21.90
N ASP A 787 8.78 -0.75 -22.80
CA ASP A 787 10.02 -0.05 -22.46
C ASP A 787 9.74 1.43 -22.18
N TRP A 788 8.89 2.05 -23.01
CA TRP A 788 8.50 3.46 -22.88
C TRP A 788 7.73 3.72 -21.58
N ALA A 789 6.84 2.82 -21.16
CA ALA A 789 6.10 2.95 -19.90
C ALA A 789 7.00 3.03 -18.66
N ARG A 790 8.26 2.58 -18.75
CA ARG A 790 9.28 2.63 -17.68
C ARG A 790 10.13 3.89 -17.73
N PHE A 791 9.53 5.04 -18.03
CA PHE A 791 10.23 6.33 -18.05
C PHE A 791 10.62 6.83 -16.64
N GLU A 792 9.92 6.35 -15.62
CA GLU A 792 10.20 6.51 -14.19
C GLU A 792 10.04 5.13 -13.56
N VAL A 793 11.04 4.68 -12.80
CA VAL A 793 11.05 3.36 -12.16
C VAL A 793 11.54 3.49 -10.73
N TRP A 794 11.21 2.50 -9.90
CA TRP A 794 11.73 2.47 -8.54
C TRP A 794 13.10 1.79 -8.49
N ALA A 795 13.99 2.31 -7.65
CA ALA A 795 15.27 1.72 -7.28
C ALA A 795 15.36 1.73 -5.75
N HIS A 796 15.93 0.68 -5.16
CA HIS A 796 16.05 0.65 -3.71
C HIS A 796 17.23 1.56 -3.25
N LYS A 797 18.46 1.05 -3.11
CA LYS A 797 19.62 1.86 -2.69
C LYS A 797 20.50 2.32 -3.85
N TRP A 798 20.46 1.65 -5.00
CA TRP A 798 21.33 1.99 -6.11
C TRP A 798 20.75 1.62 -7.48
N LEU A 799 21.24 2.33 -8.50
CA LEU A 799 21.14 1.94 -9.91
C LEU A 799 22.53 2.03 -10.54
N ASP A 800 22.79 1.17 -11.52
CA ASP A 800 24.07 1.02 -12.22
C ASP A 800 23.85 1.02 -13.73
N LEU A 801 24.70 1.75 -14.44
CA LEU A 801 24.88 1.59 -15.87
C LEU A 801 26.31 1.12 -16.13
N SER A 802 26.43 -0.11 -16.61
CA SER A 802 27.72 -0.77 -16.84
C SER A 802 27.82 -1.37 -18.23
N GLU A 803 29.05 -1.35 -18.76
CA GLU A 803 29.48 -2.04 -19.97
C GLU A 803 30.67 -2.96 -19.62
N HIS A 804 31.21 -3.69 -20.59
CA HIS A 804 32.34 -4.58 -20.31
C HIS A 804 33.56 -3.80 -19.79
N GLY A 805 33.96 -4.05 -18.55
CA GLY A 805 35.16 -3.48 -17.93
C GLY A 805 34.98 -2.12 -17.25
N PHE A 806 33.79 -1.50 -17.31
CA PHE A 806 33.53 -0.23 -16.62
C PHE A 806 32.04 -0.01 -16.35
N GLY A 807 31.71 0.63 -15.23
CA GLY A 807 30.34 1.10 -14.95
C GLY A 807 30.33 2.31 -14.02
N VAL A 808 29.16 2.97 -13.95
CA VAL A 808 28.88 4.02 -12.98
C VAL A 808 27.61 3.66 -12.24
N ALA A 809 27.69 3.64 -10.91
CA ALA A 809 26.55 3.46 -10.04
C ALA A 809 26.20 4.76 -9.30
N LEU A 810 24.90 5.01 -9.14
CA LEU A 810 24.37 6.07 -8.30
C LEU A 810 23.72 5.43 -7.07
N LEU A 811 24.18 5.82 -5.88
CA LEU A 811 23.71 5.31 -4.59
C LEU A 811 22.88 6.39 -3.89
N ASN A 812 21.87 5.97 -3.13
CA ASN A 812 21.00 6.87 -2.39
C ASN A 812 20.58 6.29 -1.02
N ASP A 813 20.16 7.16 -0.10
CA ASP A 813 19.74 6.80 1.26
C ASP A 813 18.27 7.16 1.57
N CYS A 814 17.52 7.69 0.62
CA CYS A 814 16.11 8.06 0.83
C CYS A 814 15.27 8.24 -0.45
N LYS A 815 15.83 8.03 -1.64
CA LYS A 815 15.16 8.27 -2.92
C LYS A 815 14.83 6.95 -3.60
N TYR A 816 13.58 6.78 -3.99
CA TYR A 816 13.17 5.55 -4.67
C TYR A 816 12.90 5.76 -6.16
N GLY A 817 12.48 6.96 -6.57
CA GLY A 817 12.30 7.27 -8.00
C GLY A 817 13.63 7.45 -8.72
N ALA A 818 13.82 6.73 -9.82
CA ALA A 818 15.01 6.81 -10.66
C ALA A 818 14.69 6.48 -12.11
N SER A 819 15.59 6.84 -13.03
CA SER A 819 15.53 6.38 -14.40
C SER A 819 16.91 6.34 -15.05
N ALA A 820 17.05 5.53 -16.09
CA ALA A 820 18.23 5.50 -16.93
C ALA A 820 17.77 5.49 -18.38
N HIS A 821 18.11 6.54 -19.13
CA HIS A 821 17.79 6.63 -20.55
C HIS A 821 19.05 6.95 -21.34
N ARG A 822 19.36 6.10 -22.32
CA ARG A 822 20.62 6.06 -23.06
C ARG A 822 21.79 5.95 -22.08
N ASN A 823 22.52 7.05 -21.89
CA ASN A 823 23.69 7.14 -21.05
C ASN A 823 23.51 8.13 -19.88
N VAL A 824 22.27 8.51 -19.56
CA VAL A 824 21.98 9.43 -18.46
C VAL A 824 21.31 8.66 -17.34
N LEU A 825 21.97 8.60 -16.19
CA LEU A 825 21.38 8.17 -14.92
C LEU A 825 20.66 9.36 -14.29
N ASN A 826 19.48 9.15 -13.74
CA ASN A 826 18.64 10.20 -13.16
C ASN A 826 18.07 9.72 -11.82
N LEU A 827 18.08 10.62 -10.83
CA LEU A 827 17.44 10.42 -9.54
C LEU A 827 16.39 11.51 -9.27
N SER A 828 15.20 11.07 -8.88
CA SER A 828 14.08 11.89 -8.43
C SER A 828 14.27 12.30 -6.97
N LEU A 829 14.27 13.61 -6.67
CA LEU A 829 14.71 14.16 -5.38
C LEU A 829 13.59 14.49 -4.40
#